data_AF-A0A2G7FR52-F1
#
_entry.id   AF-A0A2G7FR52-F1
#
_cell.length_a   1.000
_cell.length_b   1.000
_cell.length_c   1.000
_cell.angle_alpha   90.00
_cell.angle_beta   90.00
_cell.angle_gamma   90.00
#
_symmetry.space_group_name_H-M   'P 1'
#
loop_
_entity.id
_entity.type
_entity.pdbx_description
1 polymer ?
#
loop_
_entity_poly.entity_id
_entity_poly.type
_entity_poly.pdbx_seq_one_letter_code
_entity_poly.pdbx_strand_id
1 'polypeptide(L)'
;SNLTMVRLSTFIATTLSSTALASELLIDTTSGPVEGFYNSSSVRAFLGIPYAEPATGSRRFKPPVPKSRSNQTVQADSFPPTCPGQYTFSNESIWSVLPYMPWNTESMSEDCLAINIWAPKSKKGNGKSAVMMFIYGGGFTQGGTAIPFYDGTNLVEDHQDIVVVTFNYRVSVFGYPNAPGLEHGQQNVGLLDQRLAVEWVHRNIAQFGGDPSRIMLFGQSAGAASTDLYTYAYPKNPIVHAVIMQSGAASIIINEDKTQENWQNLSQALGCSALQCMQDKPWEDILEEVSSGSYSFSPVPDNVTAFADFEARAKEGGLARLPTLIGGANREASAYMNLSSTSINETLVYTATQNTFNCPIVETVGNRLEQDIPTWRYLYHGNWSSLSPTPWLGAYHSSDVPIVFGTYNKTTIQPSSSPAEVAASKYIQGAWVAFAKDPWNGLSNYGWPQFTSQSRSLVNLALDNRATATIGSAEKWDSHCRGGKYTLGSMAEGQSKRKFVNRSKTGCRICRHIEPAVSNVMKPRSHVATAPQRAGSANTTYSVYHVNYLRLVLQLSQVDQAVYHAVVAFSAIHADYEARGNPLAIQSLDNSWQRFAIDQCGRAYALLIARSASQDPTLQQVTLVCCMLFVLSELMRGYYDLAFTHLRNGLQILKDAGCRQLPDACPTHTSTIEQSLVDTFSHLDMQSAYFGVGEPVLPVQLGLSLRESDEGDVKPFQHVCEARRVLDRLMGAVFQFHTSVSPLSPAEISVKYGYLSTRQFDLSSQLRHFSRAFDALYKSVFAQCGSKEKRGVDIIYLHHLSLSTILETCLLDRTKEVLNHYTPTFENIVTLAEAITASFTERPSILLHMGVIAPLFFVSTECSEHEVRWRAIRALQSWPHREGTWDSSFVARIAIETIKAEEQTVKERGQSSRVSHAYTTVSPEDQSYGEMVYTLDDGDEVQSRTFSLE
;
A
#
# COMPACT_ATOMS: atom_id res chain seq x y z
N SER A 1 -90.28 -12.76 16.52
CA SER A 1 -90.52 -13.13 15.12
C SER A 1 -89.20 -13.50 14.45
N ASN A 2 -89.07 -14.78 14.10
CA ASN A 2 -88.22 -15.41 13.08
C ASN A 2 -86.68 -15.23 13.08
N LEU A 3 -86.02 -16.35 13.44
CA LEU A 3 -84.86 -17.05 12.82
C LEU A 3 -83.74 -16.19 12.18
N THR A 4 -82.44 -16.41 12.43
CA THR A 4 -81.65 -17.65 12.16
C THR A 4 -80.27 -17.47 12.83
N MET A 5 -79.90 -18.21 13.88
CA MET A 5 -79.08 -19.44 13.91
C MET A 5 -77.55 -19.28 13.65
N VAL A 6 -76.76 -19.79 14.62
CA VAL A 6 -75.42 -20.44 14.52
C VAL A 6 -74.16 -19.71 15.09
N ARG A 7 -73.83 -20.15 16.33
CA ARG A 7 -72.54 -20.58 16.93
C ARG A 7 -71.41 -19.59 17.26
N LEU A 8 -71.35 -19.34 18.58
CA LEU A 8 -70.16 -19.27 19.44
C LEU A 8 -69.28 -20.54 19.29
N SER A 9 -67.96 -20.42 19.09
CA SER A 9 -66.92 -21.38 19.54
C SER A 9 -65.48 -20.91 19.27
N THR A 10 -64.62 -21.19 20.25
CA THR A 10 -63.16 -21.47 20.19
C THR A 10 -62.13 -20.33 20.07
N PHE A 11 -61.68 -19.87 21.25
CA PHE A 11 -60.27 -19.58 21.56
C PHE A 11 -59.46 -20.88 21.47
N ILE A 12 -58.53 -20.99 20.50
CA ILE A 12 -57.43 -21.97 20.51
C ILE A 12 -56.17 -21.27 19.98
N ALA A 13 -55.09 -21.43 20.76
CA ALA A 13 -53.71 -21.00 20.58
C ALA A 13 -53.23 -20.71 19.14
N THR A 14 -52.84 -19.46 18.89
CA THR A 14 -51.88 -19.09 17.84
C THR A 14 -50.46 -19.36 18.33
N THR A 15 -49.96 -20.57 18.09
CA THR A 15 -48.52 -20.86 18.16
C THR A 15 -47.96 -20.96 16.75
N LEU A 16 -46.92 -20.15 16.51
CA LEU A 16 -45.86 -20.30 15.51
C LEU A 16 -46.24 -20.19 14.02
N SER A 17 -46.00 -19.00 13.47
CA SER A 17 -45.32 -18.83 12.18
C SER A 17 -44.57 -17.50 12.17
N SER A 18 -43.52 -17.40 12.98
CA SER A 18 -42.41 -16.49 12.71
C SER A 18 -41.49 -17.18 11.71
N THR A 19 -41.91 -17.30 10.44
CA THR A 19 -40.93 -17.50 9.38
C THR A 19 -40.24 -16.17 9.18
N ALA A 20 -39.07 -16.01 9.79
CA ALA A 20 -38.13 -14.96 9.44
C ALA A 20 -38.05 -14.87 7.91
N LEU A 21 -38.27 -13.69 7.34
CA LEU A 21 -37.80 -13.39 5.99
C LEU A 21 -36.29 -13.59 6.03
N ALA A 22 -35.81 -14.74 5.57
CA ALA A 22 -34.39 -14.96 5.38
C ALA A 22 -33.89 -13.90 4.37
N SER A 23 -32.94 -13.08 4.80
CA SER A 23 -32.28 -12.09 3.97
C SER A 23 -31.79 -12.75 2.68
N GLU A 24 -32.04 -12.15 1.51
CA GLU A 24 -31.55 -12.65 0.21
C GLU A 24 -30.01 -12.62 0.06
N LEU A 25 -29.35 -12.01 1.04
CA LEU A 25 -27.90 -11.99 1.22
C LEU A 25 -27.41 -13.12 2.14
N LEU A 26 -28.29 -13.85 2.83
CA LEU A 26 -27.93 -15.00 3.66
C LEU A 26 -28.19 -16.29 2.88
N ILE A 27 -27.11 -16.95 2.44
CA ILE A 27 -27.14 -18.15 1.60
C ILE A 27 -26.55 -19.33 2.39
N ASP A 28 -27.30 -20.44 2.47
CA ASP A 28 -26.77 -21.67 3.06
C ASP A 28 -25.97 -22.45 2.00
N THR A 29 -24.75 -22.84 2.35
CA THR A 29 -23.83 -23.58 1.49
C THR A 29 -23.32 -24.86 2.16
N THR A 30 -22.57 -25.68 1.43
CA THR A 30 -21.89 -26.84 2.00
C THR A 30 -20.82 -26.45 3.02
N SER A 31 -20.27 -25.23 2.97
CA SER A 31 -19.30 -24.71 3.95
C SER A 31 -19.97 -24.14 5.21
N GLY A 32 -21.28 -23.88 5.17
CA GLY A 32 -22.04 -23.19 6.22
C GLY A 32 -22.85 -22.01 5.67
N PRO A 33 -23.54 -21.26 6.54
CA PRO A 33 -24.24 -20.04 6.14
C PRO A 33 -23.24 -18.94 5.74
N VAL A 34 -23.55 -18.21 4.67
CA VAL A 34 -22.73 -17.12 4.11
C VAL A 34 -23.59 -15.88 3.98
N GLU A 35 -23.14 -14.76 4.52
CA GLU A 35 -23.82 -13.47 4.42
C GLU A 35 -23.02 -12.53 3.51
N GLY A 36 -23.62 -12.16 2.37
CA GLY A 36 -23.04 -11.23 1.41
C GLY A 36 -23.54 -9.79 1.60
N PHE A 37 -23.26 -8.94 0.62
CA PHE A 37 -23.65 -7.53 0.62
C PHE A 37 -24.07 -7.06 -0.78
N TYR A 38 -24.64 -5.86 -0.84
CA TYR A 38 -24.93 -5.19 -2.10
C TYR A 38 -23.71 -4.42 -2.59
N ASN A 39 -23.05 -4.90 -3.64
CA ASN A 39 -21.97 -4.14 -4.27
C ASN A 39 -22.51 -3.02 -5.17
N SER A 40 -23.76 -3.15 -5.63
CA SER A 40 -24.51 -2.09 -6.31
C SER A 40 -26.02 -2.26 -6.13
N SER A 41 -26.81 -1.36 -6.73
CA SER A 41 -28.27 -1.45 -6.68
C SER A 41 -28.86 -2.73 -7.30
N SER A 42 -28.10 -3.39 -8.19
CA SER A 42 -28.52 -4.58 -8.96
C SER A 42 -27.62 -5.81 -8.75
N VAL A 43 -26.51 -5.71 -8.02
CA VAL A 43 -25.57 -6.82 -7.82
C VAL A 43 -25.38 -7.13 -6.33
N ARG A 44 -25.55 -8.40 -6.00
CA ARG A 44 -25.16 -9.01 -4.72
C ARG A 44 -23.76 -9.59 -4.87
N ALA A 45 -22.88 -9.33 -3.91
CA ALA A 45 -21.54 -9.88 -3.86
C ALA A 45 -21.33 -10.70 -2.59
N PHE A 46 -20.54 -11.76 -2.72
CA PHE A 46 -20.14 -12.65 -1.65
C PHE A 46 -18.66 -12.93 -1.84
N LEU A 47 -17.81 -12.26 -1.07
CA LEU A 47 -16.35 -12.31 -1.21
C LEU A 47 -15.74 -13.17 -0.11
N GLY A 48 -14.71 -13.95 -0.41
CA GLY A 48 -13.95 -14.69 0.62
C GLY A 48 -14.63 -15.94 1.20
N ILE A 49 -15.48 -16.65 0.43
CA ILE A 49 -16.12 -17.88 0.91
C ILE A 49 -15.13 -19.06 0.91
N PRO A 50 -14.82 -19.68 2.06
CA PRO A 50 -13.87 -20.80 2.10
C PRO A 50 -14.45 -22.06 1.43
N TYR A 51 -13.74 -22.59 0.44
CA TYR A 51 -14.14 -23.82 -0.26
C TYR A 51 -13.30 -25.04 0.13
N ALA A 52 -12.14 -24.80 0.72
CA ALA A 52 -11.23 -25.82 1.24
C ALA A 52 -10.85 -25.52 2.70
N GLU A 53 -10.37 -26.53 3.41
CA GLU A 53 -9.66 -26.31 4.66
C GLU A 53 -8.31 -25.60 4.42
N PRO A 54 -7.79 -24.83 5.40
CA PRO A 54 -6.48 -24.20 5.29
C PRO A 54 -5.39 -25.21 4.96
N ALA A 55 -4.58 -24.90 3.95
CA ALA A 55 -3.51 -25.77 3.45
C ALA A 55 -2.18 -25.55 4.18
N THR A 56 -2.23 -25.39 5.50
CA THR A 56 -1.07 -25.04 6.37
C THR A 56 -0.43 -26.27 7.02
N GLY A 57 0.79 -26.12 7.52
CA GLY A 57 1.50 -27.14 8.30
C GLY A 57 1.56 -28.49 7.58
N SER A 58 1.06 -29.56 8.20
CA SER A 58 1.09 -30.92 7.63
C SER A 58 0.26 -31.11 6.36
N ARG A 59 -0.60 -30.15 6.01
CA ARG A 59 -1.38 -30.08 4.75
C ARG A 59 -0.69 -29.25 3.66
N ARG A 60 0.37 -28.51 4.00
CA ARG A 60 1.18 -27.81 2.99
C ARG A 60 1.69 -28.81 1.96
N PHE A 61 1.66 -28.42 0.68
CA PHE A 61 2.04 -29.25 -0.47
C PHE A 61 1.13 -30.47 -0.76
N LYS A 62 0.08 -30.71 0.04
CA LYS A 62 -0.85 -31.83 -0.16
C LYS A 62 -2.11 -31.39 -0.89
N PRO A 63 -2.86 -32.34 -1.50
CA PRO A 63 -4.15 -32.07 -2.11
C PRO A 63 -5.10 -31.32 -1.16
N PRO A 64 -5.92 -30.40 -1.67
CA PRO A 64 -6.86 -29.66 -0.83
C PRO A 64 -7.94 -30.59 -0.27
N VAL A 65 -8.45 -30.24 0.91
CA VAL A 65 -9.55 -30.95 1.55
C VAL A 65 -10.78 -30.05 1.52
N PRO A 66 -11.96 -30.52 1.10
CA PRO A 66 -13.20 -29.74 1.14
C PRO A 66 -13.44 -29.11 2.50
N LYS A 67 -13.89 -27.84 2.52
CA LYS A 67 -14.20 -27.15 3.78
C LYS A 67 -15.30 -27.90 4.55
N SER A 68 -15.04 -28.22 5.81
CA SER A 68 -16.05 -28.82 6.70
C SER A 68 -17.14 -27.79 6.98
N ARG A 69 -18.39 -28.23 6.99
CA ARG A 69 -19.53 -27.36 7.30
C ARG A 69 -19.39 -26.78 8.71
N SER A 70 -19.45 -25.46 8.82
CA SER A 70 -19.55 -24.73 10.10
C SER A 70 -20.96 -24.18 10.31
N ASN A 71 -21.38 -24.06 11.57
CA ASN A 71 -22.61 -23.35 11.93
C ASN A 71 -22.40 -21.83 12.08
N GLN A 72 -21.15 -21.36 12.03
CA GLN A 72 -20.84 -19.94 12.04
C GLN A 72 -21.08 -19.34 10.67
N THR A 73 -21.79 -18.21 10.64
CA THR A 73 -22.00 -17.45 9.41
C THR A 73 -20.70 -16.81 8.94
N VAL A 74 -20.29 -17.11 7.72
CA VAL A 74 -19.17 -16.43 7.05
C VAL A 74 -19.67 -15.06 6.59
N GLN A 75 -19.05 -14.00 7.12
CA GLN A 75 -19.25 -12.63 6.62
C GLN A 75 -18.44 -12.49 5.32
N ALA A 76 -19.13 -12.44 4.18
CA ALA A 76 -18.54 -12.48 2.85
C ALA A 76 -18.51 -11.08 2.21
N ASP A 77 -17.93 -10.13 2.94
CA ASP A 77 -17.86 -8.70 2.60
C ASP A 77 -16.47 -8.22 2.16
N SER A 78 -15.48 -9.11 2.18
CA SER A 78 -14.08 -8.80 1.90
C SER A 78 -13.39 -9.91 1.11
N PHE A 79 -12.43 -9.54 0.27
CA PHE A 79 -11.63 -10.51 -0.47
C PHE A 79 -10.76 -11.36 0.47
N PRO A 80 -10.52 -12.63 0.14
CA PRO A 80 -9.65 -13.47 0.94
C PRO A 80 -8.19 -13.00 0.85
N PRO A 81 -7.35 -13.38 1.84
CA PRO A 81 -5.89 -13.31 1.73
C PRO A 81 -5.40 -13.83 0.38
N THR A 82 -4.44 -13.14 -0.22
CA THR A 82 -3.76 -13.62 -1.42
C THR A 82 -2.85 -14.80 -1.06
N CYS A 83 -2.78 -15.82 -1.92
CA CYS A 83 -1.89 -16.97 -1.68
C CYS A 83 -0.42 -16.54 -1.72
N PRO A 84 0.48 -17.15 -0.91
CA PRO A 84 1.91 -16.89 -0.96
C PRO A 84 2.47 -17.09 -2.36
N GLY A 85 3.08 -16.05 -2.91
CA GLY A 85 3.57 -16.00 -4.29
C GLY A 85 4.55 -14.84 -4.49
N GLN A 86 5.19 -14.81 -5.66
CA GLN A 86 6.30 -13.89 -5.95
C GLN A 86 5.80 -12.58 -6.58
N TYR A 87 5.34 -11.62 -5.77
CA TYR A 87 4.84 -10.33 -6.26
C TYR A 87 5.98 -9.32 -6.41
N THR A 88 6.26 -8.89 -7.64
CA THR A 88 7.28 -7.86 -7.93
C THR A 88 6.64 -6.61 -8.53
N PHE A 89 6.93 -5.45 -7.92
CA PHE A 89 6.40 -4.17 -8.37
C PHE A 89 7.49 -3.36 -9.07
N SER A 90 7.27 -3.05 -10.34
CA SER A 90 8.19 -2.21 -11.12
C SER A 90 7.43 -1.31 -12.09
N ASN A 91 7.69 -0.01 -12.06
CA ASN A 91 7.15 0.95 -13.03
C ASN A 91 7.57 0.67 -14.49
N GLU A 92 8.45 -0.30 -14.70
CA GLU A 92 8.88 -0.77 -16.02
C GLU A 92 7.99 -1.89 -16.57
N SER A 93 7.09 -2.44 -15.75
CA SER A 93 6.17 -3.53 -16.10
C SER A 93 4.75 -3.01 -16.23
N ILE A 94 4.07 -3.36 -17.33
CA ILE A 94 2.66 -2.99 -17.52
C ILE A 94 1.74 -3.54 -16.44
N TRP A 95 2.04 -4.73 -15.90
CA TRP A 95 1.24 -5.33 -14.85
C TRP A 95 1.37 -4.63 -13.50
N SER A 96 2.43 -3.84 -13.27
CA SER A 96 2.57 -3.01 -12.07
C SER A 96 2.03 -1.59 -12.26
N VAL A 97 2.01 -1.09 -13.50
CA VAL A 97 1.51 0.26 -13.81
C VAL A 97 -0.03 0.27 -13.89
N LEU A 98 -0.62 -0.81 -14.41
CA LEU A 98 -2.06 -0.98 -14.45
C LEU A 98 -2.57 -1.88 -13.32
N PRO A 99 -3.88 -1.83 -12.97
CA PRO A 99 -4.52 -2.63 -11.93
C PRO A 99 -4.55 -4.17 -12.13
N TYR A 100 -3.44 -4.80 -12.53
CA TYR A 100 -3.28 -6.25 -12.69
C TYR A 100 -2.70 -6.94 -11.45
N MET A 101 -2.24 -6.21 -10.44
CA MET A 101 -1.74 -6.78 -9.18
C MET A 101 -2.84 -6.83 -8.11
N PRO A 102 -2.85 -7.86 -7.24
CA PRO A 102 -3.76 -7.88 -6.11
C PRO A 102 -3.45 -6.68 -5.20
N TRP A 103 -4.48 -5.93 -4.81
CA TRP A 103 -4.32 -4.80 -3.89
C TRP A 103 -4.01 -5.19 -2.44
N ASN A 104 -4.03 -6.48 -2.10
CA ASN A 104 -3.89 -7.00 -0.74
C ASN A 104 -2.68 -7.94 -0.56
N THR A 105 -1.60 -7.76 -1.35
CA THR A 105 -0.39 -8.59 -1.27
C THR A 105 0.33 -8.52 0.08
N GLU A 106 0.12 -7.50 0.89
CA GLU A 106 0.66 -7.44 2.27
C GLU A 106 -0.07 -8.39 3.24
N SER A 107 -1.26 -8.86 2.87
CA SER A 107 -2.08 -9.79 3.65
C SER A 107 -1.96 -11.25 3.17
N MET A 108 -0.82 -11.64 2.59
CA MET A 108 -0.61 -13.02 2.14
C MET A 108 -0.79 -14.03 3.28
N SER A 109 -1.41 -15.17 2.96
CA SER A 109 -1.63 -16.26 3.91
C SER A 109 -1.77 -17.59 3.20
N GLU A 110 -1.22 -18.67 3.75
CA GLU A 110 -1.50 -20.04 3.29
C GLU A 110 -2.98 -20.44 3.44
N ASP A 111 -3.72 -19.76 4.31
CA ASP A 111 -5.19 -19.84 4.38
C ASP A 111 -5.82 -18.88 3.37
N CYS A 112 -5.66 -19.18 2.08
CA CYS A 112 -6.10 -18.34 0.97
C CYS A 112 -7.21 -18.96 0.10
N LEU A 113 -7.59 -20.23 0.32
CA LEU A 113 -8.46 -21.01 -0.58
C LEU A 113 -9.94 -20.64 -0.41
N ALA A 114 -10.33 -19.55 -1.07
CA ALA A 114 -11.67 -19.01 -1.05
C ALA A 114 -12.20 -18.60 -2.44
N ILE A 115 -13.53 -18.48 -2.52
CA ILE A 115 -14.32 -18.15 -3.70
C ILE A 115 -15.01 -16.79 -3.50
N ASN A 116 -15.13 -16.02 -4.58
CA ASN A 116 -15.92 -14.80 -4.66
C ASN A 116 -17.03 -14.98 -5.71
N ILE A 117 -18.22 -14.44 -5.44
CA ILE A 117 -19.40 -14.57 -6.30
C ILE A 117 -20.08 -13.22 -6.46
N TRP A 118 -20.35 -12.83 -7.71
CA TRP A 118 -21.23 -11.72 -8.07
C TRP A 118 -22.47 -12.26 -8.75
N ALA A 119 -23.64 -11.91 -8.22
CA ALA A 119 -24.93 -12.41 -8.71
C ALA A 119 -25.96 -11.27 -8.81
N PRO A 120 -26.90 -11.34 -9.77
CA PRO A 120 -28.00 -10.38 -9.87
C PRO A 120 -28.85 -10.34 -8.59
N LYS A 121 -29.39 -9.16 -8.28
CA LYS A 121 -30.35 -8.95 -7.19
C LYS A 121 -31.71 -9.59 -7.48
N SER A 122 -32.20 -9.49 -8.71
CA SER A 122 -33.55 -9.95 -9.07
C SER A 122 -33.55 -11.37 -9.65
N LYS A 123 -34.46 -12.23 -9.17
CA LYS A 123 -34.79 -13.52 -9.80
C LYS A 123 -35.62 -13.33 -11.08
N LYS A 124 -35.15 -12.54 -12.04
CA LYS A 124 -35.80 -12.48 -13.37
C LYS A 124 -35.49 -13.77 -14.13
N GLY A 125 -36.35 -14.77 -13.95
CA GLY A 125 -36.19 -16.11 -14.50
C GLY A 125 -35.97 -17.13 -13.38
N ASN A 126 -36.49 -18.35 -13.55
CA ASN A 126 -36.52 -19.43 -12.56
C ASN A 126 -35.14 -19.96 -12.12
N GLY A 127 -34.23 -19.13 -11.58
CA GLY A 127 -32.98 -19.56 -10.96
C GLY A 127 -32.04 -20.34 -11.89
N LYS A 128 -31.83 -19.83 -13.11
CA LYS A 128 -30.94 -20.42 -14.11
C LYS A 128 -30.13 -19.34 -14.81
N SER A 129 -29.24 -18.67 -14.09
CA SER A 129 -28.21 -17.83 -14.72
C SER A 129 -27.04 -18.70 -15.19
N ALA A 130 -26.42 -18.38 -16.33
CA ALA A 130 -25.17 -19.07 -16.69
C ALA A 130 -24.04 -18.66 -15.72
N VAL A 131 -23.11 -19.57 -15.42
CA VAL A 131 -22.05 -19.35 -14.43
C VAL A 131 -20.73 -19.21 -15.15
N MET A 132 -20.11 -18.03 -15.05
CA MET A 132 -18.79 -17.74 -15.61
C MET A 132 -17.76 -17.84 -14.49
N MET A 133 -16.93 -18.87 -14.50
CA MET A 133 -15.94 -19.15 -13.47
C MET A 133 -14.53 -18.84 -13.96
N PHE A 134 -13.90 -17.80 -13.41
CA PHE A 134 -12.62 -17.27 -13.86
C PHE A 134 -11.43 -17.84 -13.09
N ILE A 135 -10.41 -18.30 -13.81
CA ILE A 135 -9.09 -18.66 -13.30
C ILE A 135 -8.09 -17.57 -13.67
N TYR A 136 -7.49 -16.93 -12.68
CA TYR A 136 -6.49 -15.88 -12.92
C TYR A 136 -5.17 -16.42 -13.49
N GLY A 137 -4.41 -15.53 -14.13
CA GLY A 137 -3.07 -15.78 -14.63
C GLY A 137 -1.97 -15.46 -13.61
N GLY A 138 -0.74 -15.30 -14.08
CA GLY A 138 0.42 -15.01 -13.22
C GLY A 138 1.52 -16.08 -13.26
N GLY A 139 1.63 -16.81 -14.38
CA GLY A 139 2.74 -17.74 -14.63
C GLY A 139 2.83 -18.92 -13.65
N PHE A 140 1.76 -19.20 -12.90
CA PHE A 140 1.75 -20.14 -11.77
C PHE A 140 2.61 -19.75 -10.56
N THR A 141 3.27 -18.59 -10.57
CA THR A 141 4.15 -18.13 -9.47
C THR A 141 3.51 -17.05 -8.59
N GLN A 142 2.52 -16.34 -9.12
CA GLN A 142 1.79 -15.27 -8.46
C GLN A 142 0.34 -15.20 -8.97
N GLY A 143 -0.47 -14.30 -8.42
CA GLY A 143 -1.84 -14.01 -8.86
C GLY A 143 -2.84 -14.07 -7.70
N GLY A 144 -4.00 -13.47 -7.88
CA GLY A 144 -5.03 -13.46 -6.85
C GLY A 144 -6.37 -12.97 -7.36
N THR A 145 -7.42 -13.26 -6.63
CA THR A 145 -8.78 -12.80 -6.99
C THR A 145 -9.05 -11.35 -6.68
N ALA A 146 -8.26 -10.76 -5.77
CA ALA A 146 -8.36 -9.38 -5.32
C ALA A 146 -7.70 -8.37 -6.29
N ILE A 147 -7.66 -8.71 -7.58
CA ILE A 147 -7.17 -7.85 -8.66
C ILE A 147 -8.33 -6.98 -9.15
N PRO A 148 -8.21 -5.64 -9.19
CA PRO A 148 -9.33 -4.76 -9.54
C PRO A 148 -9.98 -5.08 -10.89
N PHE A 149 -9.20 -5.53 -11.88
CA PHE A 149 -9.70 -5.94 -13.20
C PHE A 149 -10.48 -7.25 -13.25
N TYR A 150 -10.57 -8.01 -12.15
CA TYR A 150 -11.37 -9.23 -12.06
C TYR A 150 -12.70 -9.02 -11.31
N ASP A 151 -13.06 -7.77 -11.02
CA ASP A 151 -14.33 -7.44 -10.38
C ASP A 151 -15.51 -7.73 -11.31
N GLY A 152 -16.34 -8.69 -10.92
CA GLY A 152 -17.49 -9.16 -11.70
C GLY A 152 -18.68 -8.20 -11.75
N THR A 153 -18.64 -7.07 -11.03
CA THR A 153 -19.80 -6.18 -10.85
C THR A 153 -20.33 -5.65 -12.17
N ASN A 154 -19.48 -4.99 -12.98
CA ASN A 154 -19.91 -4.38 -14.24
C ASN A 154 -20.44 -5.44 -15.22
N LEU A 155 -19.76 -6.59 -15.30
CA LEU A 155 -20.18 -7.72 -16.14
C LEU A 155 -21.57 -8.25 -15.74
N VAL A 156 -21.87 -8.38 -14.44
CA VAL A 156 -23.21 -8.79 -13.96
C VAL A 156 -24.24 -7.67 -14.14
N GLU A 157 -23.88 -6.40 -13.97
CA GLU A 157 -24.76 -5.26 -14.23
C GLU A 157 -25.21 -5.21 -15.69
N ASP A 158 -24.27 -5.33 -16.62
CA ASP A 158 -24.54 -5.35 -18.07
C ASP A 158 -25.32 -6.61 -18.49
N HIS A 159 -25.19 -7.72 -17.75
CA HIS A 159 -25.85 -9.00 -18.02
C HIS A 159 -26.50 -9.61 -16.77
N GLN A 160 -27.74 -9.22 -16.49
CA GLN A 160 -28.51 -9.64 -15.31
C GLN A 160 -28.97 -11.12 -15.30
N ASP A 161 -28.41 -11.96 -16.16
CA ASP A 161 -28.74 -13.38 -16.32
C ASP A 161 -27.49 -14.30 -16.33
N ILE A 162 -26.39 -13.80 -15.75
CA ILE A 162 -25.19 -14.57 -15.44
C ILE A 162 -24.81 -14.44 -13.96
N VAL A 163 -23.95 -15.33 -13.50
CA VAL A 163 -23.24 -15.25 -12.22
C VAL A 163 -21.75 -15.34 -12.51
N VAL A 164 -20.96 -14.43 -11.93
CA VAL A 164 -19.51 -14.43 -12.08
C VAL A 164 -18.87 -14.98 -10.82
N VAL A 165 -17.93 -15.90 -10.99
CA VAL A 165 -17.19 -16.55 -9.89
C VAL A 165 -15.69 -16.38 -10.12
N THR A 166 -14.97 -15.93 -9.11
CA THR A 166 -13.49 -15.95 -9.08
C THR A 166 -13.03 -16.73 -7.85
N PHE A 167 -11.85 -17.34 -7.87
CA PHE A 167 -11.36 -18.12 -6.74
C PHE A 167 -9.84 -18.16 -6.67
N ASN A 168 -9.31 -18.31 -5.46
CA ASN A 168 -7.87 -18.49 -5.22
C ASN A 168 -7.48 -19.96 -5.35
N TYR A 169 -6.29 -20.20 -5.90
CA TYR A 169 -5.61 -21.49 -5.92
C TYR A 169 -4.13 -21.28 -5.55
N ARG A 170 -3.49 -22.28 -4.93
CA ARG A 170 -2.08 -22.15 -4.53
C ARG A 170 -1.18 -21.99 -5.75
N VAL A 171 -0.17 -21.11 -5.60
CA VAL A 171 0.83 -20.78 -6.62
C VAL A 171 2.24 -21.05 -6.10
N SER A 172 3.25 -20.87 -6.95
CA SER A 172 4.66 -21.11 -6.66
C SER A 172 4.89 -22.53 -6.12
N VAL A 173 5.91 -22.72 -5.27
CA VAL A 173 6.21 -23.99 -4.62
C VAL A 173 5.04 -24.54 -3.78
N PHE A 174 4.14 -23.67 -3.29
CA PHE A 174 2.98 -24.10 -2.49
C PHE A 174 1.92 -24.82 -3.33
N GLY A 175 1.81 -24.46 -4.62
CA GLY A 175 0.90 -25.08 -5.59
C GLY A 175 1.53 -26.16 -6.46
N TYR A 176 2.83 -26.05 -6.73
CA TYR A 176 3.56 -26.89 -7.69
C TYR A 176 4.91 -27.35 -7.13
N PRO A 177 4.94 -28.03 -5.97
CA PRO A 177 6.17 -28.34 -5.25
C PRO A 177 7.11 -29.30 -5.99
N ASN A 178 6.57 -30.22 -6.81
CA ASN A 178 7.31 -31.33 -7.39
C ASN A 178 8.17 -32.11 -6.36
N ALA A 179 7.63 -32.32 -5.16
CA ALA A 179 8.38 -32.83 -4.02
C ALA A 179 8.55 -34.36 -4.03
N PRO A 180 9.74 -34.88 -3.69
CA PRO A 180 9.92 -36.27 -3.30
C PRO A 180 9.07 -36.57 -2.05
N GLY A 181 8.27 -37.64 -2.11
CA GLY A 181 7.41 -38.08 -1.01
C GLY A 181 5.93 -37.71 -1.14
N LEU A 182 5.55 -36.91 -2.15
CA LEU A 182 4.15 -36.80 -2.57
C LEU A 182 3.79 -37.99 -3.46
N GLU A 183 2.56 -38.49 -3.30
CA GLU A 183 2.07 -39.62 -4.10
C GLU A 183 1.86 -39.22 -5.57
N HIS A 184 1.77 -40.22 -6.44
CA HIS A 184 1.44 -40.00 -7.84
C HIS A 184 0.09 -39.26 -7.99
N GLY A 185 0.06 -38.21 -8.82
CA GLY A 185 -1.11 -37.34 -9.00
C GLY A 185 -1.28 -36.23 -7.95
N GLN A 186 -0.36 -36.11 -6.98
CA GLN A 186 -0.39 -35.05 -5.95
C GLN A 186 0.64 -33.94 -6.19
N GLN A 187 1.30 -33.92 -7.35
CA GLN A 187 2.41 -32.99 -7.61
C GLN A 187 1.92 -31.58 -7.98
N ASN A 188 0.72 -31.47 -8.55
CA ASN A 188 0.14 -30.21 -9.03
C ASN A 188 -1.06 -29.80 -8.16
N VAL A 189 -0.84 -29.60 -6.86
CA VAL A 189 -1.94 -29.32 -5.91
C VAL A 189 -2.69 -28.03 -6.22
N GLY A 190 -2.06 -27.06 -6.88
CA GLY A 190 -2.74 -25.87 -7.40
C GLY A 190 -3.81 -26.19 -8.46
N LEU A 191 -3.63 -27.23 -9.29
CA LEU A 191 -4.67 -27.70 -10.22
C LEU A 191 -5.78 -28.47 -9.49
N LEU A 192 -5.43 -29.15 -8.39
CA LEU A 192 -6.42 -29.82 -7.53
C LEU A 192 -7.27 -28.83 -6.75
N ASP A 193 -6.69 -27.70 -6.33
CA ASP A 193 -7.41 -26.55 -5.75
C ASP A 193 -8.49 -26.05 -6.71
N GLN A 194 -8.12 -25.85 -7.99
CA GLN A 194 -9.06 -25.44 -9.03
C GLN A 194 -10.18 -26.45 -9.24
N ARG A 195 -9.86 -27.76 -9.27
CA ARG A 195 -10.90 -28.80 -9.36
C ARG A 195 -11.86 -28.75 -8.18
N LEU A 196 -11.34 -28.63 -6.95
CA LEU A 196 -12.18 -28.58 -5.76
C LEU A 196 -13.06 -27.33 -5.74
N ALA A 197 -12.56 -26.18 -6.21
CA ALA A 197 -13.36 -24.98 -6.39
C ALA A 197 -14.52 -25.22 -7.37
N VAL A 198 -14.26 -25.85 -8.53
CA VAL A 198 -15.32 -26.19 -9.52
C VAL A 198 -16.38 -27.10 -8.89
N GLU A 199 -15.96 -28.09 -8.10
CA GLU A 199 -16.88 -28.98 -7.39
C GLU A 199 -17.70 -28.25 -6.32
N TRP A 200 -17.09 -27.30 -5.62
CA TRP A 200 -17.80 -26.46 -4.65
C TRP A 200 -18.84 -25.58 -5.36
N VAL A 201 -18.48 -24.94 -6.48
CA VAL A 201 -19.41 -24.13 -7.27
C VAL A 201 -20.56 -24.98 -7.78
N HIS A 202 -20.28 -26.17 -8.34
CA HIS A 202 -21.33 -27.08 -8.80
C HIS A 202 -22.32 -27.48 -7.69
N ARG A 203 -21.86 -27.67 -6.45
CA ARG A 203 -22.73 -27.99 -5.32
C ARG A 203 -23.54 -26.80 -4.80
N ASN A 204 -23.03 -25.58 -4.94
CA ASN A 204 -23.56 -24.42 -4.21
C ASN A 204 -24.18 -23.32 -5.08
N ILE A 205 -23.79 -23.19 -6.35
CA ILE A 205 -24.12 -22.00 -7.15
C ILE A 205 -25.62 -21.80 -7.41
N ALA A 206 -26.40 -22.89 -7.33
CA ALA A 206 -27.86 -22.86 -7.40
C ALA A 206 -28.48 -21.94 -6.34
N GLN A 207 -27.91 -21.90 -5.13
CA GLN A 207 -28.43 -21.04 -4.07
C GLN A 207 -28.16 -19.55 -4.33
N PHE A 208 -27.13 -19.24 -5.12
CA PHE A 208 -26.80 -17.87 -5.54
C PHE A 208 -27.61 -17.42 -6.78
N GLY A 209 -28.31 -18.35 -7.44
CA GLY A 209 -29.11 -18.11 -8.66
C GLY A 209 -28.47 -18.61 -9.96
N GLY A 210 -27.28 -19.20 -9.89
CA GLY A 210 -26.60 -19.81 -11.03
C GLY A 210 -27.09 -21.22 -11.33
N ASP A 211 -26.91 -21.67 -12.57
CA ASP A 211 -27.25 -23.01 -13.01
C ASP A 211 -26.00 -23.91 -12.94
N PRO A 212 -25.96 -24.92 -12.05
CA PRO A 212 -24.80 -25.80 -11.92
C PRO A 212 -24.51 -26.63 -13.17
N SER A 213 -25.51 -26.81 -14.07
CA SER A 213 -25.30 -27.46 -15.36
C SER A 213 -24.75 -26.53 -16.44
N ARG A 214 -24.74 -25.21 -16.18
CA ARG A 214 -24.24 -24.17 -17.08
C ARG A 214 -23.05 -23.40 -16.50
N ILE A 215 -22.09 -24.12 -15.91
CA ILE A 215 -20.78 -23.61 -15.54
C ILE A 215 -19.82 -23.64 -16.74
N MET A 216 -19.32 -22.46 -17.11
CA MET A 216 -18.25 -22.29 -18.07
C MET A 216 -16.98 -21.87 -17.33
N LEU A 217 -15.89 -22.60 -17.56
CA LEU A 217 -14.57 -22.24 -17.04
C LEU A 217 -13.88 -21.32 -18.03
N PHE A 218 -13.33 -20.21 -17.55
CA PHE A 218 -12.48 -19.37 -18.39
C PHE A 218 -11.28 -18.88 -17.63
N GLY A 219 -10.19 -18.60 -18.32
CA GLY A 219 -9.00 -18.07 -17.69
C GLY A 219 -8.12 -17.31 -18.65
N GLN A 220 -7.14 -16.63 -18.07
CA GLN A 220 -6.15 -15.87 -18.82
C GLN A 220 -4.73 -16.33 -18.49
N SER A 221 -3.83 -16.39 -19.49
CA SER A 221 -2.43 -16.80 -19.29
C SER A 221 -2.32 -18.19 -18.65
N ALA A 222 -1.61 -18.33 -17.52
CA ALA A 222 -1.58 -19.53 -16.70
C ALA A 222 -2.98 -20.05 -16.30
N GLY A 223 -3.98 -19.16 -16.16
CA GLY A 223 -5.38 -19.55 -15.93
C GLY A 223 -6.05 -20.16 -17.17
N ALA A 224 -5.68 -19.72 -18.37
CA ALA A 224 -6.08 -20.37 -19.63
C ALA A 224 -5.37 -21.71 -19.82
N ALA A 225 -4.08 -21.79 -19.50
CA ALA A 225 -3.34 -23.06 -19.47
C ALA A 225 -3.98 -24.05 -18.47
N SER A 226 -4.37 -23.57 -17.29
CA SER A 226 -5.12 -24.33 -16.28
C SER A 226 -6.46 -24.83 -16.82
N THR A 227 -7.20 -23.95 -17.51
CA THR A 227 -8.49 -24.30 -18.15
C THR A 227 -8.31 -25.39 -19.21
N ASP A 228 -7.23 -25.34 -19.99
CA ASP A 228 -6.92 -26.39 -20.98
C ASP A 228 -6.51 -27.70 -20.31
N LEU A 229 -5.59 -27.65 -19.35
CA LEU A 229 -5.16 -28.80 -18.54
C LEU A 229 -6.34 -29.52 -17.88
N TYR A 230 -7.32 -28.75 -17.39
CA TYR A 230 -8.56 -29.29 -16.84
C TYR A 230 -9.30 -30.20 -17.83
N THR A 231 -9.34 -29.83 -19.12
CA THR A 231 -10.01 -30.64 -20.16
C THR A 231 -9.31 -31.96 -20.43
N TYR A 232 -7.99 -32.02 -20.22
CA TYR A 232 -7.20 -33.25 -20.34
C TYR A 232 -7.21 -34.10 -19.06
N ALA A 233 -7.29 -33.47 -17.88
CA ALA A 233 -7.36 -34.15 -16.59
C ALA A 233 -8.73 -34.81 -16.36
N TYR A 234 -9.81 -34.18 -16.83
CA TYR A 234 -11.18 -34.62 -16.59
C TYR A 234 -12.00 -34.90 -17.87
N PRO A 235 -11.51 -35.74 -18.80
CA PRO A 235 -12.14 -35.93 -20.12
C PRO A 235 -13.55 -36.54 -20.04
N LYS A 236 -13.83 -37.32 -19.01
CA LYS A 236 -15.11 -38.04 -18.82
C LYS A 236 -16.06 -37.36 -17.84
N ASN A 237 -15.55 -36.52 -16.93
CA ASN A 237 -16.36 -35.84 -15.92
C ASN A 237 -15.90 -34.39 -15.72
N PRO A 238 -16.06 -33.53 -16.74
CA PRO A 238 -15.59 -32.16 -16.70
C PRO A 238 -16.39 -31.27 -15.73
N ILE A 239 -17.59 -31.63 -15.27
CA ILE A 239 -18.51 -30.76 -14.48
C ILE A 239 -18.98 -29.50 -15.23
N VAL A 240 -18.06 -28.75 -15.84
CA VAL A 240 -18.30 -27.60 -16.70
C VAL A 240 -18.78 -28.04 -18.08
N HIS A 241 -19.51 -27.18 -18.78
CA HIS A 241 -20.05 -27.47 -20.11
C HIS A 241 -19.34 -26.73 -21.25
N ALA A 242 -18.42 -25.81 -20.93
CA ALA A 242 -17.70 -25.01 -21.91
C ALA A 242 -16.42 -24.43 -21.33
N VAL A 243 -15.46 -24.10 -22.20
CA VAL A 243 -14.19 -23.49 -21.81
C VAL A 243 -13.82 -22.29 -22.68
N ILE A 244 -13.28 -21.23 -22.06
CA ILE A 244 -12.63 -20.12 -22.76
C ILE A 244 -11.17 -20.00 -22.33
N MET A 245 -10.26 -19.93 -23.30
CA MET A 245 -8.82 -19.80 -23.06
C MET A 245 -8.31 -18.49 -23.67
N GLN A 246 -7.96 -17.53 -22.82
CA GLN A 246 -7.43 -16.22 -23.21
C GLN A 246 -5.91 -16.20 -23.08
N SER A 247 -5.19 -16.09 -24.20
CA SER A 247 -3.73 -16.00 -24.24
C SER A 247 -3.02 -17.16 -23.53
N GLY A 248 -3.56 -18.38 -23.62
CA GLY A 248 -2.99 -19.55 -22.96
C GLY A 248 -3.43 -20.89 -23.54
N ALA A 249 -2.61 -21.91 -23.31
CA ALA A 249 -2.82 -23.31 -23.69
C ALA A 249 -2.02 -24.23 -22.76
N ALA A 250 -2.39 -25.52 -22.69
CA ALA A 250 -1.78 -26.47 -21.75
C ALA A 250 -0.27 -26.61 -21.94
N SER A 251 0.24 -26.49 -23.17
CA SER A 251 1.66 -26.66 -23.51
C SER A 251 2.56 -25.44 -23.23
N ILE A 252 1.99 -24.26 -22.88
CA ILE A 252 2.80 -23.03 -22.74
C ILE A 252 3.69 -23.04 -21.49
N ILE A 253 3.18 -23.54 -20.37
CA ILE A 253 3.86 -23.43 -19.05
C ILE A 253 3.80 -24.78 -18.33
N ILE A 254 4.51 -25.76 -18.89
CA ILE A 254 4.76 -27.07 -18.28
C ILE A 254 6.24 -27.15 -17.90
N ASN A 255 6.49 -27.60 -16.68
CA ASN A 255 7.83 -27.78 -16.15
C ASN A 255 8.38 -29.16 -16.56
N GLU A 256 9.57 -29.15 -17.18
CA GLU A 256 10.27 -30.37 -17.60
C GLU A 256 11.23 -30.94 -16.54
N ASP A 257 11.23 -30.39 -15.31
CA ASP A 257 12.03 -30.88 -14.18
C ASP A 257 11.56 -32.26 -13.70
N LYS A 258 12.04 -33.30 -14.40
CA LYS A 258 11.80 -34.71 -14.07
C LYS A 258 12.63 -35.20 -12.89
N THR A 259 13.69 -34.48 -12.54
CA THR A 259 14.65 -34.86 -11.50
C THR A 259 14.36 -34.23 -10.14
N GLN A 260 13.33 -33.37 -10.06
CA GLN A 260 12.94 -32.66 -8.84
C GLN A 260 14.07 -31.75 -8.32
N GLU A 261 14.88 -31.21 -9.24
CA GLU A 261 16.08 -30.43 -8.91
C GLU A 261 15.70 -29.13 -8.19
N ASN A 262 14.63 -28.44 -8.62
CA ASN A 262 14.18 -27.20 -7.98
C ASN A 262 13.80 -27.43 -6.52
N TRP A 263 13.07 -28.52 -6.23
CA TRP A 263 12.72 -28.90 -4.88
C TRP A 263 13.96 -29.24 -4.05
N GLN A 264 14.87 -30.07 -4.58
CA GLN A 264 16.08 -30.48 -3.88
C GLN A 264 16.95 -29.28 -3.52
N ASN A 265 17.20 -28.39 -4.47
CA ASN A 265 18.00 -27.18 -4.25
C ASN A 265 17.36 -26.24 -3.23
N LEU A 266 16.03 -26.05 -3.30
CA LEU A 266 15.30 -25.22 -2.33
C LEU A 266 15.34 -25.83 -0.93
N SER A 267 15.06 -27.13 -0.82
CA SER A 267 15.07 -27.83 0.47
C SER A 267 16.46 -27.82 1.11
N GLN A 268 17.52 -28.00 0.31
CA GLN A 268 18.89 -27.91 0.77
C GLN A 268 19.26 -26.50 1.27
N ALA A 269 18.86 -25.45 0.53
CA ALA A 269 19.10 -24.05 0.92
C ALA A 269 18.45 -23.73 2.29
N LEU A 270 17.27 -24.29 2.55
CA LEU A 270 16.53 -24.13 3.81
C LEU A 270 16.99 -25.09 4.93
N GLY A 271 18.00 -25.93 4.67
CA GLY A 271 18.53 -26.91 5.63
C GLY A 271 17.59 -28.10 5.88
N CYS A 272 16.74 -28.44 4.91
CA CYS A 272 15.79 -29.53 4.98
C CYS A 272 16.18 -30.72 4.09
N SER A 273 15.90 -31.94 4.58
CA SER A 273 16.19 -33.19 3.88
C SER A 273 14.95 -34.04 3.55
N ALA A 274 13.76 -33.63 4.00
CA ALA A 274 12.51 -34.36 3.82
C ALA A 274 11.31 -33.42 3.70
N LEU A 275 10.21 -33.91 3.12
CA LEU A 275 8.94 -33.17 2.95
C LEU A 275 8.43 -32.60 4.28
N GLN A 276 8.44 -33.39 5.36
CA GLN A 276 7.98 -32.93 6.68
C GLN A 276 8.76 -31.72 7.18
N CYS A 277 10.08 -31.69 6.97
CA CYS A 277 10.90 -30.52 7.35
C CYS A 277 10.44 -29.25 6.63
N MET A 278 10.16 -29.35 5.33
CA MET A 278 9.63 -28.23 4.53
C MET A 278 8.21 -27.83 4.96
N GLN A 279 7.40 -28.75 5.46
CA GLN A 279 6.08 -28.46 6.02
C GLN A 279 6.16 -27.73 7.37
N ASP A 280 7.22 -27.97 8.15
CA ASP A 280 7.41 -27.38 9.48
C ASP A 280 8.05 -25.98 9.44
N LYS A 281 8.61 -25.56 8.29
CA LYS A 281 9.16 -24.21 8.11
C LYS A 281 8.06 -23.13 8.11
N PRO A 282 8.35 -21.88 8.53
CA PRO A 282 7.50 -20.74 8.17
C PRO A 282 7.38 -20.63 6.65
N TRP A 283 6.20 -20.31 6.13
CA TRP A 283 6.02 -20.21 4.68
C TRP A 283 6.74 -18.97 4.14
N GLU A 284 6.92 -17.96 4.97
CA GLU A 284 7.64 -16.72 4.69
C GLU A 284 9.10 -17.02 4.33
N ASP A 285 9.78 -17.85 5.12
CA ASP A 285 11.17 -18.27 4.86
C ASP A 285 11.29 -19.01 3.53
N ILE A 286 10.31 -19.88 3.22
CA ILE A 286 10.28 -20.61 1.95
C ILE A 286 10.09 -19.62 0.79
N LEU A 287 9.16 -18.68 0.92
CA LEU A 287 8.86 -17.72 -0.12
C LEU A 287 10.03 -16.74 -0.33
N GLU A 288 10.70 -16.32 0.74
CA GLU A 288 11.89 -15.47 0.67
C GLU A 288 13.00 -16.17 -0.12
N GLU A 289 13.33 -17.42 0.22
CA GLU A 289 14.35 -18.20 -0.50
C GLU A 289 13.96 -18.40 -1.97
N VAL A 290 12.70 -18.75 -2.25
CA VAL A 290 12.20 -18.88 -3.62
C VAL A 290 12.31 -17.57 -4.39
N SER A 291 12.13 -16.43 -3.72
CA SER A 291 12.20 -15.10 -4.33
C SER A 291 13.64 -14.60 -4.55
N SER A 292 14.59 -15.01 -3.71
CA SER A 292 16.01 -14.65 -3.85
C SER A 292 16.80 -15.58 -4.77
N GLY A 293 16.37 -16.84 -4.88
CA GLY A 293 17.03 -17.85 -5.70
C GLY A 293 16.50 -17.92 -7.14
N SER A 294 17.02 -18.90 -7.89
CA SER A 294 16.61 -19.19 -9.26
C SER A 294 15.87 -20.52 -9.30
N TYR A 295 14.57 -20.48 -9.00
CA TYR A 295 13.71 -21.65 -8.98
C TYR A 295 12.56 -21.51 -9.99
N SER A 296 12.11 -22.64 -10.53
CA SER A 296 10.93 -22.73 -11.39
C SER A 296 9.94 -23.74 -10.82
N PHE A 297 8.80 -23.24 -10.34
CA PHE A 297 7.68 -24.05 -9.86
C PHE A 297 6.44 -23.75 -10.70
N SER A 298 6.03 -24.74 -11.49
CA SER A 298 4.88 -24.71 -12.38
C SER A 298 4.45 -26.17 -12.66
N PRO A 299 3.28 -26.43 -13.28
CA PRO A 299 2.77 -27.80 -13.42
C PRO A 299 3.76 -28.76 -14.07
N VAL A 300 3.93 -29.94 -13.45
CA VAL A 300 4.78 -31.02 -13.98
C VAL A 300 3.94 -32.15 -14.59
N PRO A 301 4.39 -32.84 -15.65
CA PRO A 301 3.69 -34.00 -16.18
C PRO A 301 3.65 -35.15 -15.16
N ASP A 302 2.50 -35.30 -14.50
CA ASP A 302 2.23 -36.38 -13.54
C ASP A 302 1.30 -37.45 -14.12
N ASN A 303 0.89 -37.33 -15.39
CA ASN A 303 -0.05 -38.21 -16.08
C ASN A 303 -1.44 -38.33 -15.41
N VAL A 304 -1.79 -37.39 -14.53
CA VAL A 304 -3.09 -37.33 -13.86
C VAL A 304 -3.72 -35.96 -14.09
N THR A 305 -3.00 -34.91 -13.72
CA THR A 305 -3.43 -33.51 -13.82
C THR A 305 -2.77 -32.77 -14.98
N ALA A 306 -1.53 -33.14 -15.33
CA ALA A 306 -0.82 -32.62 -16.49
C ALA A 306 -0.08 -33.74 -17.25
N PHE A 307 0.17 -33.51 -18.54
CA PHE A 307 0.64 -34.54 -19.48
C PHE A 307 1.81 -34.01 -20.32
N ALA A 308 2.63 -34.94 -20.83
CA ALA A 308 3.78 -34.59 -21.66
C ALA A 308 3.45 -34.50 -23.17
N ASP A 309 2.41 -35.19 -23.63
CA ASP A 309 1.99 -35.21 -25.05
C ASP A 309 0.47 -35.05 -25.14
N PHE A 310 0.03 -33.82 -25.42
CA PHE A 310 -1.39 -33.47 -25.48
C PHE A 310 -2.06 -33.92 -26.79
N GLU A 311 -1.31 -34.00 -27.89
CA GLU A 311 -1.79 -34.49 -29.19
C GLU A 311 -2.10 -35.99 -29.09
N ALA A 312 -1.14 -36.79 -28.63
CA ALA A 312 -1.32 -38.23 -28.43
C ALA A 312 -2.46 -38.52 -27.47
N ARG A 313 -2.50 -37.80 -26.34
CA ARG A 313 -3.60 -37.94 -25.36
C ARG A 313 -4.96 -37.60 -25.96
N ALA A 314 -5.07 -36.56 -26.78
CA ALA A 314 -6.33 -36.21 -27.45
C ALA A 314 -6.78 -37.35 -28.38
N LYS A 315 -5.87 -37.91 -29.18
CA LYS A 315 -6.14 -39.03 -30.10
C LYS A 315 -6.56 -40.32 -29.38
N GLU A 316 -6.10 -40.52 -28.15
CA GLU A 316 -6.51 -41.63 -27.28
C GLU A 316 -7.85 -41.40 -26.57
N GLY A 317 -8.56 -40.29 -26.86
CA GLY A 317 -9.82 -39.93 -26.21
C GLY A 317 -9.64 -39.32 -24.82
N GLY A 318 -8.43 -38.85 -24.48
CA GLY A 318 -8.08 -38.21 -23.22
C GLY A 318 -8.35 -36.70 -23.16
N LEU A 319 -9.17 -36.17 -24.07
CA LEU A 319 -9.59 -34.76 -24.13
C LEU A 319 -11.11 -34.64 -23.94
N ALA A 320 -11.56 -33.78 -23.02
CA ALA A 320 -12.99 -33.52 -22.80
C ALA A 320 -13.64 -32.92 -24.06
N ARG A 321 -14.81 -33.42 -24.46
CA ARG A 321 -15.57 -32.90 -25.60
C ARG A 321 -16.39 -31.66 -25.21
N LEU A 322 -15.69 -30.57 -24.87
CA LEU A 322 -16.27 -29.30 -24.46
C LEU A 322 -16.14 -28.27 -25.59
N PRO A 323 -17.24 -27.60 -25.99
CA PRO A 323 -17.11 -26.46 -26.89
C PRO A 323 -16.13 -25.44 -26.33
N THR A 324 -15.32 -24.87 -27.22
CA THR A 324 -14.14 -24.08 -26.85
C THR A 324 -14.14 -22.73 -27.56
N LEU A 325 -13.91 -21.65 -26.82
CA LEU A 325 -13.46 -20.37 -27.39
C LEU A 325 -12.00 -20.15 -26.99
N ILE A 326 -11.13 -19.86 -27.95
CA ILE A 326 -9.70 -19.66 -27.67
C ILE A 326 -9.13 -18.53 -28.51
N GLY A 327 -8.19 -17.77 -27.95
CA GLY A 327 -7.54 -16.70 -28.69
C GLY A 327 -6.43 -16.05 -27.89
N GLY A 328 -5.83 -15.03 -28.47
CA GLY A 328 -4.78 -14.24 -27.84
C GLY A 328 -4.77 -12.81 -28.35
N ALA A 329 -3.87 -12.01 -27.81
CA ALA A 329 -3.62 -10.64 -28.23
C ALA A 329 -2.62 -10.62 -29.41
N ASN A 330 -2.72 -9.62 -30.28
CA ASN A 330 -1.87 -9.55 -31.48
C ASN A 330 -0.40 -9.22 -31.18
N ARG A 331 -0.09 -8.77 -29.96
CA ARG A 331 1.25 -8.39 -29.51
C ARG A 331 1.53 -8.88 -28.09
N GLU A 332 1.19 -10.14 -27.78
CA GLU A 332 1.41 -10.76 -26.46
C GLU A 332 2.75 -10.39 -25.82
N ALA A 333 3.84 -10.57 -26.55
CA ALA A 333 5.19 -10.41 -26.02
C ALA A 333 5.58 -8.95 -25.72
N SER A 334 4.82 -7.95 -26.19
CA SER A 334 5.12 -6.54 -25.91
C SER A 334 4.96 -6.22 -24.43
N ALA A 335 4.11 -6.96 -23.69
CA ALA A 335 3.91 -6.80 -22.25
C ALA A 335 5.17 -7.05 -21.42
N TYR A 336 6.11 -7.85 -21.94
CA TYR A 336 7.37 -8.21 -21.29
C TYR A 336 8.51 -7.25 -21.61
N MET A 337 8.26 -6.23 -22.44
CA MET A 337 9.24 -5.20 -22.74
C MET A 337 9.20 -4.11 -21.67
N ASN A 338 10.35 -3.50 -21.40
CA ASN A 338 10.45 -2.41 -20.42
C ASN A 338 9.66 -1.18 -20.90
N LEU A 339 8.66 -0.75 -20.14
CA LEU A 339 7.79 0.40 -20.47
C LEU A 339 8.55 1.73 -20.66
N SER A 340 9.73 1.89 -20.06
CA SER A 340 10.56 3.09 -20.25
C SER A 340 11.26 3.15 -21.61
N SER A 341 11.22 2.06 -22.38
CA SER A 341 11.85 2.01 -23.70
C SER A 341 11.09 2.87 -24.71
N THR A 342 11.82 3.72 -25.45
CA THR A 342 11.24 4.57 -26.51
C THR A 342 10.91 3.79 -27.78
N SER A 343 11.59 2.66 -27.99
CA SER A 343 11.33 1.71 -29.07
C SER A 343 11.71 0.30 -28.64
N ILE A 344 11.08 -0.70 -29.26
CA ILE A 344 11.31 -2.12 -28.97
C ILE A 344 11.67 -2.87 -30.25
N ASN A 345 12.29 -4.05 -30.11
CA ASN A 345 12.59 -4.90 -31.25
C ASN A 345 11.31 -5.61 -31.73
N GLU A 346 10.68 -5.06 -32.77
CA GLU A 346 9.44 -5.60 -33.35
C GLU A 346 9.58 -7.06 -33.81
N THR A 347 10.73 -7.45 -34.37
CA THR A 347 10.97 -8.84 -34.79
C THR A 347 10.99 -9.79 -33.59
N LEU A 348 11.58 -9.36 -32.47
CA LEU A 348 11.59 -10.14 -31.23
C LEU A 348 10.18 -10.27 -30.65
N VAL A 349 9.43 -9.18 -30.57
CA VAL A 349 8.05 -9.18 -30.08
C VAL A 349 7.16 -10.08 -30.92
N TYR A 350 7.26 -9.98 -32.25
CA TYR A 350 6.50 -10.84 -33.17
C TYR A 350 6.88 -12.31 -32.97
N THR A 351 8.18 -12.64 -32.99
CA THR A 351 8.66 -14.03 -32.87
C THR A 351 8.28 -14.65 -31.53
N ALA A 352 8.42 -13.90 -30.43
CA ALA A 352 8.02 -14.36 -29.10
C ALA A 352 6.51 -14.51 -28.97
N THR A 353 5.72 -13.59 -29.53
CA THR A 353 4.25 -13.72 -29.58
C THR A 353 3.84 -14.99 -30.32
N GLN A 354 4.48 -15.27 -31.46
CA GLN A 354 4.19 -16.45 -32.25
C GLN A 354 4.58 -17.74 -31.52
N ASN A 355 5.82 -17.84 -31.05
CA ASN A 355 6.35 -19.08 -30.48
C ASN A 355 5.75 -19.41 -29.11
N THR A 356 5.59 -18.41 -28.23
CA THR A 356 5.16 -18.65 -26.84
C THR A 356 3.65 -18.78 -26.71
N PHE A 357 2.88 -18.07 -27.55
CA PHE A 357 1.41 -18.02 -27.40
C PHE A 357 0.68 -18.56 -28.63
N ASN A 358 0.95 -18.02 -29.83
CA ASN A 358 0.14 -18.38 -30.99
C ASN A 358 0.28 -19.86 -31.40
N CYS A 359 1.49 -20.38 -31.50
CA CYS A 359 1.69 -21.75 -31.96
C CYS A 359 1.13 -22.81 -30.99
N PRO A 360 1.30 -22.67 -29.66
CA PRO A 360 0.56 -23.49 -28.70
C PRO A 360 -0.96 -23.40 -28.83
N ILE A 361 -1.51 -22.20 -29.10
CA ILE A 361 -2.94 -22.03 -29.38
C ILE A 361 -3.34 -22.77 -30.68
N VAL A 362 -2.54 -22.69 -31.74
CA VAL A 362 -2.78 -23.41 -33.00
C VAL A 362 -2.79 -24.92 -32.79
N GLU A 363 -1.82 -25.45 -32.04
CA GLU A 363 -1.76 -26.87 -31.66
C GLU A 363 -3.03 -27.29 -30.90
N THR A 364 -3.39 -26.52 -29.88
CA THR A 364 -4.57 -26.74 -29.02
C THR A 364 -5.87 -26.73 -29.80
N VAL A 365 -5.99 -25.84 -30.79
CA VAL A 365 -7.12 -25.80 -31.72
C VAL A 365 -7.10 -27.02 -32.64
N GLY A 366 -5.94 -27.40 -33.19
CA GLY A 366 -5.77 -28.60 -34.02
C GLY A 366 -6.25 -29.86 -33.29
N ASN A 367 -5.81 -30.06 -32.06
CA ASN A 367 -6.20 -31.18 -31.20
C ASN A 367 -7.72 -31.27 -31.00
N ARG A 368 -8.43 -30.13 -30.96
CA ARG A 368 -9.89 -30.09 -30.82
C ARG A 368 -10.62 -30.34 -32.13
N LEU A 369 -10.13 -29.74 -33.22
CA LEU A 369 -10.71 -29.93 -34.55
C LEU A 369 -10.58 -31.39 -35.02
N GLU A 370 -9.45 -32.05 -34.75
CA GLU A 370 -9.26 -33.48 -35.05
C GLU A 370 -10.22 -34.41 -34.29
N GLN A 371 -10.83 -33.92 -33.20
CA GLN A 371 -11.79 -34.67 -32.37
C GLN A 371 -13.24 -34.18 -32.56
N ASP A 372 -13.49 -33.40 -33.62
CA ASP A 372 -14.79 -32.79 -33.94
C ASP A 372 -15.38 -31.95 -32.78
N ILE A 373 -14.52 -31.30 -31.99
CA ILE A 373 -14.96 -30.44 -30.89
C ILE A 373 -15.25 -29.03 -31.43
N PRO A 374 -16.47 -28.48 -31.23
CA PRO A 374 -16.79 -27.14 -31.67
C PRO A 374 -15.85 -26.10 -31.06
N THR A 375 -15.16 -25.36 -31.93
CA THR A 375 -14.12 -24.43 -31.53
C THR A 375 -14.30 -23.10 -32.25
N TRP A 376 -14.24 -22.00 -31.52
CA TRP A 376 -14.19 -20.64 -32.04
C TRP A 376 -12.83 -20.05 -31.72
N ARG A 377 -12.30 -19.25 -32.66
CA ARG A 377 -10.99 -18.64 -32.49
C ARG A 377 -11.04 -17.14 -32.69
N TYR A 378 -10.41 -16.41 -31.79
CA TYR A 378 -10.29 -14.96 -31.87
C TYR A 378 -8.84 -14.48 -31.85
N LEU A 379 -8.63 -13.27 -32.38
CA LEU A 379 -7.40 -12.49 -32.24
C LEU A 379 -7.78 -11.08 -31.80
N TYR A 380 -7.25 -10.64 -30.66
CA TYR A 380 -7.56 -9.33 -30.08
C TYR A 380 -6.53 -8.28 -30.52
N HIS A 381 -7.01 -7.14 -31.02
CA HIS A 381 -6.20 -6.06 -31.59
C HIS A 381 -6.37 -4.72 -30.88
N GLY A 382 -7.13 -4.68 -29.78
CA GLY A 382 -7.48 -3.43 -29.11
C GLY A 382 -6.27 -2.69 -28.57
N ASN A 383 -6.10 -1.44 -29.03
CA ASN A 383 -5.03 -0.54 -28.62
C ASN A 383 -5.66 0.74 -28.04
N TRP A 384 -6.15 0.63 -26.82
CA TRP A 384 -6.86 1.70 -26.12
C TRP A 384 -5.89 2.50 -25.26
N SER A 385 -5.85 3.82 -25.38
CA SER A 385 -4.88 4.67 -24.65
C SER A 385 -4.98 4.55 -23.12
N SER A 386 -6.17 4.24 -22.61
CA SER A 386 -6.47 3.97 -21.20
C SER A 386 -5.79 2.70 -20.65
N LEU A 387 -5.49 1.74 -21.53
CA LEU A 387 -4.95 0.42 -21.20
C LEU A 387 -3.58 0.15 -21.85
N SER A 388 -3.21 0.91 -22.88
CA SER A 388 -1.98 0.79 -23.65
C SER A 388 -1.28 2.16 -23.71
N PRO A 389 -0.58 2.56 -22.64
CA PRO A 389 -0.06 3.92 -22.48
C PRO A 389 1.13 4.26 -23.37
N THR A 390 1.75 3.27 -24.02
CA THR A 390 2.90 3.51 -24.90
C THR A 390 2.54 3.21 -26.37
N PRO A 391 3.12 3.94 -27.34
CA PRO A 391 2.77 3.77 -28.76
C PRO A 391 3.05 2.37 -29.33
N TRP A 392 3.96 1.61 -28.72
CA TRP A 392 4.43 0.31 -29.23
C TRP A 392 3.78 -0.90 -28.55
N LEU A 393 3.07 -0.70 -27.43
CA LEU A 393 2.54 -1.79 -26.63
C LEU A 393 1.39 -2.51 -27.35
N GLY A 394 0.42 -1.75 -27.89
CA GLY A 394 -0.68 -2.29 -28.69
C GLY A 394 -1.59 -3.20 -27.87
N ALA A 395 -2.08 -4.30 -28.46
CA ALA A 395 -2.81 -5.33 -27.74
C ALA A 395 -1.83 -6.35 -27.15
N TYR A 396 -1.42 -6.07 -25.92
CA TYR A 396 -0.42 -6.84 -25.17
C TYR A 396 -1.07 -7.96 -24.35
N HIS A 397 -0.24 -8.83 -23.76
CA HIS A 397 -0.71 -9.92 -22.92
C HIS A 397 -1.60 -9.45 -21.75
N SER A 398 -2.77 -10.06 -21.60
CA SER A 398 -3.82 -9.72 -20.61
C SER A 398 -4.65 -8.46 -20.91
N SER A 399 -4.36 -7.71 -21.97
CA SER A 399 -5.06 -6.44 -22.28
C SER A 399 -6.54 -6.59 -22.66
N ASP A 400 -7.00 -7.81 -22.94
CA ASP A 400 -8.39 -8.16 -23.20
C ASP A 400 -9.21 -8.42 -21.92
N VAL A 401 -8.56 -8.71 -20.79
CA VAL A 401 -9.22 -8.96 -19.49
C VAL A 401 -10.12 -7.81 -19.05
N PRO A 402 -9.62 -6.56 -18.89
CA PRO A 402 -10.47 -5.46 -18.43
C PRO A 402 -11.63 -5.15 -19.39
N ILE A 403 -11.50 -5.55 -20.66
CA ILE A 403 -12.55 -5.43 -21.68
C ILE A 403 -13.61 -6.52 -21.51
N VAL A 404 -13.22 -7.75 -21.15
CA VAL A 404 -14.16 -8.85 -20.83
C VAL A 404 -14.90 -8.61 -19.52
N PHE A 405 -14.24 -8.06 -18.49
CA PHE A 405 -14.88 -7.78 -17.20
C PHE A 405 -15.65 -6.44 -17.16
N GLY A 406 -15.45 -5.57 -18.16
CA GLY A 406 -16.01 -4.21 -18.16
C GLY A 406 -15.34 -3.29 -17.14
N THR A 407 -14.14 -3.64 -16.67
CA THR A 407 -13.38 -2.91 -15.63
C THR A 407 -12.30 -2.01 -16.23
N TYR A 408 -12.35 -1.75 -17.54
CA TYR A 408 -11.44 -0.84 -18.24
C TYR A 408 -11.35 0.55 -17.60
N ASN A 409 -12.43 1.00 -16.96
CA ASN A 409 -12.54 2.28 -16.27
C ASN A 409 -11.82 2.32 -14.91
N LYS A 410 -11.30 1.19 -14.41
CA LYS A 410 -10.51 1.13 -13.17
C LYS A 410 -9.06 1.57 -13.35
N THR A 411 -8.63 1.80 -14.59
CA THR A 411 -7.33 2.42 -14.89
C THR A 411 -7.28 3.86 -14.40
N THR A 412 -6.13 4.26 -13.89
CA THR A 412 -5.82 5.65 -13.52
C THR A 412 -5.12 6.42 -14.65
N ILE A 413 -4.79 5.73 -15.76
CA ILE A 413 -4.11 6.29 -16.91
C ILE A 413 -5.06 7.17 -17.72
N GLN A 414 -4.56 8.36 -18.11
CA GLN A 414 -5.27 9.28 -19.00
C GLN A 414 -4.81 9.11 -20.45
N PRO A 415 -5.69 9.32 -21.45
CA PRO A 415 -7.10 9.70 -21.31
C PRO A 415 -7.98 8.54 -20.79
N SER A 416 -9.10 8.89 -20.16
CA SER A 416 -10.13 7.92 -19.77
C SER A 416 -10.71 7.17 -20.97
N SER A 417 -11.42 6.08 -20.69
CA SER A 417 -11.88 5.15 -21.72
C SER A 417 -12.75 5.80 -22.79
N SER A 418 -12.42 5.53 -24.04
CA SER A 418 -13.11 6.12 -25.19
C SER A 418 -14.50 5.50 -25.41
N PRO A 419 -15.45 6.20 -26.06
CA PRO A 419 -16.74 5.58 -26.42
C PRO A 419 -16.60 4.31 -27.28
N ALA A 420 -15.56 4.24 -28.13
CA ALA A 420 -15.27 3.06 -28.93
C ALA A 420 -14.80 1.88 -28.08
N GLU A 421 -14.00 2.13 -27.04
CA GLU A 421 -13.55 1.13 -26.06
C GLU A 421 -14.72 0.58 -25.23
N VAL A 422 -15.60 1.47 -24.75
CA VAL A 422 -16.83 1.10 -24.04
C VAL A 422 -17.71 0.21 -24.94
N ALA A 423 -17.89 0.60 -26.20
CA ALA A 423 -18.68 -0.18 -27.16
C ALA A 423 -18.02 -1.53 -27.49
N ALA A 424 -16.69 -1.58 -27.60
CA ALA A 424 -15.94 -2.82 -27.80
C ALA A 424 -16.08 -3.76 -26.61
N SER A 425 -15.98 -3.25 -25.38
CA SER A 425 -16.18 -4.04 -24.16
C SER A 425 -17.58 -4.64 -24.10
N LYS A 426 -18.63 -3.85 -24.34
CA LYS A 426 -20.01 -4.38 -24.40
C LYS A 426 -20.20 -5.46 -25.46
N TYR A 427 -19.59 -5.27 -26.63
CA TYR A 427 -19.65 -6.27 -27.71
C TYR A 427 -18.92 -7.58 -27.32
N ILE A 428 -17.76 -7.47 -26.69
CA ILE A 428 -16.95 -8.61 -26.26
C ILE A 428 -17.61 -9.34 -25.09
N GLN A 429 -18.09 -8.62 -24.07
CA GLN A 429 -18.90 -9.16 -22.98
C GLN A 429 -20.09 -9.96 -23.54
N GLY A 430 -20.83 -9.38 -24.49
CA GLY A 430 -21.96 -10.04 -25.15
C GLY A 430 -21.59 -11.39 -25.79
N ALA A 431 -20.42 -11.50 -26.42
CA ALA A 431 -19.94 -12.74 -27.00
C ALA A 431 -19.58 -13.79 -25.93
N TRP A 432 -18.85 -13.41 -24.89
CA TRP A 432 -18.51 -14.29 -23.76
C TRP A 432 -19.78 -14.80 -23.06
N VAL A 433 -20.75 -13.92 -22.85
CA VAL A 433 -22.04 -14.25 -22.23
C VAL A 433 -22.90 -15.13 -23.14
N ALA A 434 -22.92 -14.87 -24.44
CA ALA A 434 -23.63 -15.73 -25.40
C ALA A 434 -23.05 -17.16 -25.38
N PHE A 435 -21.73 -17.29 -25.33
CA PHE A 435 -21.05 -18.59 -25.22
C PHE A 435 -21.31 -19.27 -23.86
N ALA A 436 -21.31 -18.52 -22.76
CA ALA A 436 -21.64 -19.04 -21.44
C ALA A 436 -23.07 -19.64 -21.39
N LYS A 437 -24.02 -18.99 -22.07
CA LYS A 437 -25.44 -19.40 -22.05
C LYS A 437 -25.73 -20.60 -22.95
N ASP A 438 -25.17 -20.61 -24.14
CA ASP A 438 -25.28 -21.68 -25.12
C ASP A 438 -23.92 -21.84 -25.81
N PRO A 439 -23.09 -22.80 -25.38
CA PRO A 439 -21.74 -22.95 -25.92
C PRO A 439 -21.73 -23.61 -27.30
N TRP A 440 -22.85 -24.19 -27.75
CA TRP A 440 -22.94 -24.89 -29.03
C TRP A 440 -23.35 -23.94 -30.15
N ASN A 441 -24.30 -23.03 -29.89
CA ASN A 441 -24.83 -22.13 -30.91
C ASN A 441 -24.75 -20.65 -30.55
N GLY A 442 -24.45 -20.30 -29.29
CA GLY A 442 -24.50 -18.92 -28.79
C GLY A 442 -23.62 -17.97 -29.60
N LEU A 443 -22.37 -18.36 -29.89
CA LEU A 443 -21.47 -17.57 -30.72
C LEU A 443 -21.88 -17.51 -32.19
N SER A 444 -22.38 -18.62 -32.76
CA SER A 444 -22.91 -18.61 -34.14
C SER A 444 -24.13 -17.71 -34.29
N ASN A 445 -25.03 -17.72 -33.31
CA ASN A 445 -26.17 -16.80 -33.23
C ASN A 445 -25.73 -15.35 -33.01
N TYR A 446 -24.59 -15.15 -32.32
CA TYR A 446 -23.93 -13.85 -32.18
C TYR A 446 -23.22 -13.38 -33.47
N GLY A 447 -23.16 -14.23 -34.50
CA GLY A 447 -22.54 -13.94 -35.80
C GLY A 447 -21.09 -14.38 -35.95
N TRP A 448 -20.57 -15.20 -35.02
CA TRP A 448 -19.20 -15.72 -35.07
C TRP A 448 -19.17 -17.11 -35.73
N PRO A 449 -18.41 -17.29 -36.81
CA PRO A 449 -18.27 -18.60 -37.43
C PRO A 449 -17.48 -19.55 -36.54
N GLN A 450 -17.86 -20.83 -36.53
CA GLN A 450 -17.01 -21.88 -35.98
C GLN A 450 -15.70 -21.91 -36.77
N PHE A 451 -14.59 -22.09 -36.05
CA PHE A 451 -13.26 -22.03 -36.64
C PHE A 451 -12.97 -23.24 -37.53
N THR A 452 -12.39 -22.97 -38.69
CA THR A 452 -11.83 -23.96 -39.62
C THR A 452 -10.51 -23.41 -40.16
N SER A 453 -9.52 -24.27 -40.39
CA SER A 453 -8.20 -23.83 -40.88
C SER A 453 -8.21 -23.37 -42.35
N GLN A 454 -9.23 -23.73 -43.12
CA GLN A 454 -9.28 -23.55 -44.57
C GLN A 454 -10.14 -22.36 -45.04
N SER A 455 -10.94 -21.76 -44.14
CA SER A 455 -11.88 -20.69 -44.50
C SER A 455 -11.67 -19.41 -43.69
N ARG A 456 -12.43 -18.36 -44.04
CA ARG A 456 -12.43 -17.10 -43.28
C ARG A 456 -13.27 -17.27 -42.02
N SER A 457 -12.65 -17.77 -40.95
CA SER A 457 -13.31 -18.03 -39.67
C SER A 457 -12.57 -17.50 -38.45
N LEU A 458 -11.48 -16.73 -38.61
CA LEU A 458 -10.81 -16.06 -37.49
C LEU A 458 -11.55 -14.77 -37.13
N VAL A 459 -11.98 -14.66 -35.87
CA VAL A 459 -12.68 -13.49 -35.35
C VAL A 459 -11.65 -12.45 -34.88
N ASN A 460 -11.51 -11.33 -35.60
CA ASN A 460 -10.64 -10.24 -35.17
C ASN A 460 -11.44 -9.24 -34.33
N LEU A 461 -11.09 -9.14 -33.06
CA LEU A 461 -11.71 -8.25 -32.09
C LEU A 461 -10.94 -6.94 -32.00
N ALA A 462 -11.67 -5.82 -31.93
CA ALA A 462 -11.07 -4.48 -31.81
C ALA A 462 -10.03 -4.14 -32.89
N LEU A 463 -10.16 -4.73 -34.10
CA LEU A 463 -9.30 -4.39 -35.22
C LEU A 463 -9.53 -2.92 -35.61
N ASP A 464 -8.44 -2.17 -35.72
CA ASP A 464 -8.46 -0.71 -35.88
C ASP A 464 -9.30 0.01 -34.81
N ASN A 465 -9.34 -0.52 -33.58
CA ASN A 465 -10.13 -0.01 -32.45
C ASN A 465 -11.64 0.09 -32.73
N ARG A 466 -12.17 -0.80 -33.58
CA ARG A 466 -13.62 -0.90 -33.86
C ARG A 466 -14.35 -1.70 -32.78
N ALA A 467 -15.61 -1.36 -32.52
CA ALA A 467 -16.41 -2.06 -31.51
C ALA A 467 -16.78 -3.50 -31.90
N THR A 468 -17.12 -3.74 -33.17
CA THR A 468 -17.59 -5.04 -33.67
C THR A 468 -16.46 -5.90 -34.22
N ALA A 469 -16.64 -7.23 -34.20
CA ALA A 469 -15.68 -8.15 -34.80
C ALA A 469 -15.62 -8.05 -36.33
N THR A 470 -14.45 -8.41 -36.89
CA THR A 470 -14.26 -8.61 -38.32
C THR A 470 -13.77 -10.03 -38.60
N ILE A 471 -14.37 -10.69 -39.60
CA ILE A 471 -14.07 -12.09 -39.92
C ILE A 471 -12.98 -12.18 -41.00
N GLY A 472 -11.86 -12.80 -40.65
CA GLY A 472 -10.66 -12.94 -41.48
C GLY A 472 -10.20 -14.38 -41.65
N SER A 473 -9.14 -14.57 -42.44
CA SER A 473 -8.41 -15.84 -42.52
C SER A 473 -7.31 -15.88 -41.45
N ALA A 474 -7.08 -17.05 -40.86
CA ALA A 474 -5.96 -17.27 -39.95
C ALA A 474 -4.62 -17.50 -40.69
N GLU A 475 -4.62 -17.73 -42.00
CA GLU A 475 -3.43 -18.12 -42.77
C GLU A 475 -2.23 -17.21 -42.55
N LYS A 476 -2.45 -15.88 -42.61
CA LYS A 476 -1.38 -14.88 -42.42
C LYS A 476 -0.78 -14.93 -41.00
N TRP A 477 -1.60 -15.29 -40.01
CA TRP A 477 -1.20 -15.33 -38.61
C TRP A 477 -0.55 -16.68 -38.25
N ASP A 478 -1.07 -17.78 -38.80
CA ASP A 478 -0.66 -19.14 -38.45
C ASP A 478 0.50 -19.66 -39.32
N SER A 479 0.84 -19.00 -40.42
CA SER A 479 1.91 -19.46 -41.33
C SER A 479 3.25 -19.64 -40.61
N HIS A 480 3.51 -18.89 -39.54
CA HIS A 480 4.72 -19.02 -38.72
C HIS A 480 4.82 -20.39 -38.03
N CYS A 481 3.68 -20.99 -37.65
CA CYS A 481 3.64 -22.22 -36.87
C CYS A 481 3.81 -23.50 -37.71
N ARG A 482 3.81 -23.40 -39.05
CA ARG A 482 3.89 -24.57 -39.96
C ARG A 482 5.32 -25.09 -40.18
N GLY A 483 6.30 -24.56 -39.44
CA GLY A 483 7.74 -24.84 -39.57
C GLY A 483 8.34 -25.75 -38.49
N GLY A 484 7.72 -26.90 -38.17
CA GLY A 484 8.35 -28.00 -37.41
C GLY A 484 8.16 -27.98 -35.88
N LYS A 485 8.17 -29.18 -35.27
CA LYS A 485 8.05 -29.40 -33.82
C LYS A 485 9.17 -28.64 -33.07
N TYR A 486 8.82 -27.58 -32.36
CA TYR A 486 9.76 -26.84 -31.53
C TYR A 486 9.76 -27.44 -30.13
N THR A 487 10.84 -28.13 -29.78
CA THR A 487 11.18 -28.47 -28.40
C THR A 487 11.33 -27.17 -27.59
N LEU A 488 10.59 -27.06 -26.49
CA LEU A 488 10.79 -26.09 -25.42
C LEU A 488 12.19 -26.32 -24.82
N GLY A 489 13.19 -25.69 -25.42
CA GLY A 489 14.56 -25.75 -24.93
C GLY A 489 15.28 -24.48 -25.35
N SER A 490 15.67 -23.67 -24.36
CA SER A 490 16.62 -22.55 -24.47
C SER A 490 16.11 -21.17 -24.94
N MET A 491 15.06 -20.62 -24.33
CA MET A 491 14.96 -19.16 -24.13
C MET A 491 15.03 -18.71 -22.65
N ALA A 492 15.23 -19.65 -21.72
CA ALA A 492 15.56 -19.35 -20.32
C ALA A 492 17.08 -19.25 -20.03
N GLU A 493 17.97 -19.60 -20.97
CA GLU A 493 19.44 -19.58 -20.72
C GLU A 493 20.27 -18.73 -21.70
N GLY A 494 19.60 -18.01 -22.62
CA GLY A 494 20.26 -17.39 -23.76
C GLY A 494 20.63 -15.91 -23.65
N GLN A 495 20.38 -15.20 -22.54
CA GLN A 495 20.85 -13.81 -22.35
C GLN A 495 21.17 -13.40 -20.89
N SER A 496 21.32 -14.36 -19.98
CA SER A 496 21.75 -14.11 -18.59
C SER A 496 23.26 -14.28 -18.35
N LYS A 497 24.07 -14.47 -19.41
CA LYS A 497 25.54 -14.63 -19.30
C LYS A 497 26.31 -13.59 -20.12
N ARG A 498 26.08 -12.30 -19.85
CA ARG A 498 27.13 -11.28 -19.99
C ARG A 498 27.13 -10.40 -18.75
N LYS A 499 28.26 -10.43 -18.04
CA LYS A 499 28.62 -9.55 -16.91
C LYS A 499 28.10 -8.12 -17.14
N PHE A 500 26.98 -7.76 -16.51
CA PHE A 500 26.70 -6.36 -16.20
C PHE A 500 27.37 -6.07 -14.87
N VAL A 501 28.59 -5.57 -14.97
CA VAL A 501 29.23 -4.84 -13.89
C VAL A 501 28.29 -3.70 -13.52
N ASN A 502 27.92 -3.71 -12.26
CA ASN A 502 27.13 -2.72 -11.55
C ASN A 502 27.67 -1.30 -11.82
N ARG A 503 27.04 -0.54 -12.73
CA ARG A 503 27.25 0.91 -12.92
C ARG A 503 26.29 1.50 -13.97
N SER A 504 25.11 1.95 -13.53
CA SER A 504 24.60 3.30 -13.78
C SER A 504 23.18 3.44 -13.21
N LYS A 505 23.10 4.17 -12.10
CA LYS A 505 21.89 4.83 -11.62
C LYS A 505 21.44 5.83 -12.69
N THR A 506 20.17 5.80 -13.09
CA THR A 506 19.30 6.98 -13.35
C THR A 506 17.97 6.54 -13.98
N GLY A 507 16.88 6.62 -13.21
CA GLY A 507 15.50 6.47 -13.67
C GLY A 507 14.63 7.57 -13.05
N CYS A 508 13.84 8.24 -13.90
CA CYS A 508 12.90 9.31 -13.57
C CYS A 508 11.62 8.69 -12.96
N ARG A 509 11.40 8.70 -11.63
CA ARG A 509 10.73 9.70 -10.76
C ARG A 509 9.35 10.11 -11.31
N ILE A 510 8.26 9.95 -10.51
CA ILE A 510 6.87 10.47 -10.70
C ILE A 510 5.72 9.40 -10.66
N CYS A 511 5.94 8.09 -10.54
CA CYS A 511 4.83 7.16 -10.13
C CYS A 511 5.23 6.15 -9.03
N ARG A 512 6.48 6.22 -8.56
CA ARG A 512 7.08 5.28 -7.60
C ARG A 512 6.92 5.72 -6.14
N HIS A 513 6.09 6.72 -5.86
CA HIS A 513 6.10 7.42 -4.57
C HIS A 513 4.76 7.42 -3.82
N ILE A 514 3.70 6.74 -4.25
CA ILE A 514 2.41 6.79 -3.53
C ILE A 514 2.33 5.71 -2.43
N GLU A 515 2.69 4.45 -2.71
CA GLU A 515 2.78 3.39 -1.68
C GLU A 515 4.04 3.49 -0.79
N PRO A 516 5.23 3.82 -1.34
CA PRO A 516 6.39 4.06 -0.49
C PRO A 516 6.27 5.33 0.34
N ALA A 517 5.51 6.37 -0.06
CA ALA A 517 5.33 7.57 0.79
C ALA A 517 4.50 7.25 2.03
N VAL A 518 3.39 6.51 1.90
CA VAL A 518 2.59 6.08 3.07
C VAL A 518 3.36 5.09 3.95
N SER A 519 4.26 4.26 3.39
CA SER A 519 5.09 3.34 4.18
C SER A 519 6.40 3.95 4.72
N ASN A 520 6.98 4.99 4.10
CA ASN A 520 8.26 5.60 4.49
C ASN A 520 8.09 6.80 5.42
N VAL A 521 6.96 7.50 5.38
CA VAL A 521 6.65 8.60 6.32
C VAL A 521 6.36 8.09 7.74
N MET A 522 6.25 6.77 7.89
CA MET A 522 5.26 6.20 8.78
C MET A 522 5.68 4.83 9.37
N LYS A 523 6.90 4.33 9.11
CA LYS A 523 7.46 3.13 9.79
C LYS A 523 8.45 3.50 10.91
N PRO A 524 8.27 3.02 12.16
CA PRO A 524 9.38 2.73 13.03
C PRO A 524 9.92 1.33 12.69
N ARG A 525 10.94 1.22 11.84
CA ARG A 525 11.63 -0.07 11.63
C ARG A 525 12.38 -0.47 12.92
N SER A 526 12.08 -1.64 13.48
CA SER A 526 13.03 -2.40 14.30
C SER A 526 12.78 -3.88 14.09
N HIS A 527 13.83 -4.56 13.64
CA HIS A 527 14.03 -6.00 13.72
C HIS A 527 13.77 -6.50 15.15
N VAL A 528 12.93 -7.53 15.31
CA VAL A 528 13.02 -8.47 16.43
C VAL A 528 12.78 -9.87 15.86
N ALA A 529 13.82 -10.69 15.95
CA ALA A 529 13.80 -12.12 15.68
C ALA A 529 12.95 -12.86 16.71
N THR A 530 12.25 -13.91 16.28
CA THR A 530 11.56 -14.86 17.16
C THR A 530 12.54 -15.87 17.77
N ALA A 531 12.62 -15.92 19.11
CA ALA A 531 12.97 -17.11 19.89
C ALA A 531 12.37 -16.98 21.32
N PRO A 532 12.13 -18.09 22.05
CA PRO A 532 10.83 -18.37 22.66
C PRO A 532 10.64 -17.88 24.10
N GLN A 533 9.37 -17.81 24.52
CA GLN A 533 8.92 -17.40 25.86
C GLN A 533 9.64 -18.14 27.00
N ARG A 534 10.40 -17.38 27.81
CA ARG A 534 10.48 -17.55 29.27
C ARG A 534 10.51 -16.18 29.95
N ALA A 535 9.77 -16.09 31.04
CA ALA A 535 9.40 -14.92 31.85
C ALA A 535 10.51 -13.90 32.17
N GLY A 536 10.13 -12.62 32.22
CA GLY A 536 10.85 -11.57 32.96
C GLY A 536 10.98 -10.22 32.24
N SER A 537 10.06 -9.28 32.53
CA SER A 537 10.22 -7.81 32.51
C SER A 537 11.23 -7.15 31.54
N ALA A 538 10.72 -6.50 30.48
CA ALA A 538 11.17 -5.18 29.98
C ALA A 538 10.34 -4.78 28.72
N ASN A 539 9.33 -3.93 28.91
CA ASN A 539 8.54 -3.31 27.84
C ASN A 539 9.38 -2.30 27.04
N THR A 540 9.51 -2.48 25.73
CA THR A 540 10.17 -1.55 24.81
C THR A 540 9.17 -0.55 24.20
N THR A 541 9.01 0.59 24.86
CA THR A 541 7.96 1.61 24.61
C THR A 541 8.33 2.68 23.56
N TYR A 542 9.38 2.48 22.75
CA TYR A 542 9.67 3.35 21.58
C TYR A 542 8.78 3.00 20.38
N SER A 543 8.21 1.79 20.38
CA SER A 543 7.30 1.28 19.34
C SER A 543 5.85 1.73 19.56
N VAL A 544 5.42 1.95 20.80
CA VAL A 544 3.99 2.03 21.12
C VAL A 544 3.31 3.31 20.63
N TYR A 545 3.94 4.49 20.74
CA TYR A 545 3.31 5.76 20.32
C TYR A 545 3.37 5.99 18.80
N HIS A 546 4.51 5.64 18.19
CA HIS A 546 4.68 5.76 16.75
C HIS A 546 3.80 4.75 16.01
N VAL A 547 3.59 3.53 16.52
CA VAL A 547 2.72 2.54 15.85
C VAL A 547 1.23 2.90 15.98
N ASN A 548 0.80 3.57 17.05
CA ASN A 548 -0.63 3.74 17.34
C ASN A 548 -1.35 4.80 16.48
N TYR A 549 -0.81 6.02 16.34
CA TYR A 549 -1.46 7.03 15.47
C TYR A 549 -1.41 6.61 14.00
N LEU A 550 -0.36 5.92 13.63
CA LEU A 550 -0.12 5.34 12.31
C LEU A 550 -1.13 4.27 11.95
N ARG A 551 -1.29 3.33 12.86
CA ARG A 551 -2.34 2.33 12.78
C ARG A 551 -3.70 2.99 12.69
N LEU A 552 -3.96 4.05 13.45
CA LEU A 552 -5.22 4.77 13.40
C LEU A 552 -5.47 5.46 12.05
N VAL A 553 -4.47 6.15 11.49
CA VAL A 553 -4.56 6.79 10.16
C VAL A 553 -4.84 5.75 9.08
N LEU A 554 -4.13 4.61 9.12
CA LEU A 554 -4.31 3.52 8.16
C LEU A 554 -5.66 2.81 8.31
N GLN A 555 -6.12 2.61 9.55
CA GLN A 555 -7.43 2.02 9.81
C GLN A 555 -8.55 2.95 9.34
N LEU A 556 -8.45 4.25 9.66
CA LEU A 556 -9.46 5.22 9.25
C LEU A 556 -9.42 5.50 7.74
N SER A 557 -8.27 5.46 7.07
CA SER A 557 -8.22 5.65 5.62
C SER A 557 -8.84 4.49 4.82
N GLN A 558 -8.92 3.30 5.42
CA GLN A 558 -9.60 2.13 4.83
C GLN A 558 -11.12 2.21 4.91
N VAL A 559 -11.66 2.96 5.88
CA VAL A 559 -13.11 3.02 6.15
C VAL A 559 -13.73 4.40 5.91
N ASP A 560 -12.93 5.47 5.91
CA ASP A 560 -13.39 6.85 5.84
C ASP A 560 -12.84 7.59 4.63
N GLN A 561 -13.73 8.06 3.75
CA GLN A 561 -13.37 8.73 2.51
C GLN A 561 -12.65 10.08 2.74
N ALA A 562 -13.00 10.81 3.81
CA ALA A 562 -12.33 12.09 4.10
C ALA A 562 -10.87 11.85 4.52
N VAL A 563 -10.64 10.83 5.34
CA VAL A 563 -9.29 10.42 5.76
C VAL A 563 -8.51 9.84 4.59
N TYR A 564 -9.14 9.02 3.74
CA TYR A 564 -8.53 8.50 2.52
C TYR A 564 -7.96 9.63 1.64
N HIS A 565 -8.80 10.62 1.31
CA HIS A 565 -8.38 11.73 0.46
C HIS A 565 -7.29 12.59 1.12
N ALA A 566 -7.35 12.80 2.44
CA ALA A 566 -6.31 13.51 3.17
C ALA A 566 -4.96 12.75 3.16
N VAL A 567 -4.97 11.42 3.28
CA VAL A 567 -3.76 10.58 3.21
C VAL A 567 -3.16 10.60 1.80
N VAL A 568 -4.00 10.48 0.77
CA VAL A 568 -3.53 10.53 -0.62
C VAL A 568 -2.90 11.89 -0.96
N ALA A 569 -3.52 12.98 -0.48
CA ALA A 569 -2.97 14.33 -0.65
C ALA A 569 -1.58 14.47 -0.01
N PHE A 570 -1.46 14.07 1.26
CA PHE A 570 -0.20 14.09 1.98
C PHE A 570 0.89 13.24 1.31
N SER A 571 0.51 12.07 0.80
CA SER A 571 1.43 11.16 0.10
C SER A 571 1.96 11.74 -1.21
N ALA A 572 1.11 12.44 -1.97
CA ALA A 572 1.52 13.14 -3.19
C ALA A 572 2.46 14.31 -2.90
N ILE A 573 2.25 15.03 -1.80
CA ILE A 573 3.17 16.10 -1.35
C ILE A 573 4.51 15.51 -0.92
N HIS A 574 4.49 14.40 -0.17
CA HIS A 574 5.71 13.73 0.26
C HIS A 574 6.52 13.13 -0.88
N ALA A 575 5.83 12.50 -1.84
CA ALA A 575 6.41 12.04 -3.10
C ALA A 575 7.17 13.14 -3.84
N ASP A 576 6.56 14.32 -3.94
CA ASP A 576 7.13 15.48 -4.61
C ASP A 576 8.35 16.03 -3.85
N TYR A 577 8.22 16.11 -2.52
CA TYR A 577 9.26 16.54 -1.59
C TYR A 577 10.52 15.66 -1.66
N GLU A 578 10.36 14.33 -1.70
CA GLU A 578 11.48 13.39 -1.87
C GLU A 578 12.07 13.44 -3.28
N ALA A 579 11.23 13.59 -4.31
CA ALA A 579 11.69 13.61 -5.69
C ALA A 579 12.54 14.85 -6.01
N ARG A 580 12.27 15.99 -5.38
CA ARG A 580 12.98 17.26 -5.60
C ARG A 580 14.05 17.59 -4.56
N GLY A 581 14.13 16.83 -3.47
CA GLY A 581 15.16 17.01 -2.45
C GLY A 581 14.89 18.17 -1.48
N ASN A 582 13.64 18.32 -1.04
CA ASN A 582 13.19 19.37 -0.12
C ASN A 582 13.37 20.82 -0.64
N PRO A 583 12.82 21.19 -1.82
CA PRO A 583 12.76 22.59 -2.19
C PRO A 583 11.70 23.27 -1.33
N LEU A 584 12.13 24.18 -0.47
CA LEU A 584 11.22 25.15 0.12
C LEU A 584 10.74 26.01 -1.04
N ALA A 585 9.45 25.88 -1.33
CA ALA A 585 8.71 26.67 -2.30
C ALA A 585 9.03 26.47 -3.78
N ILE A 586 8.18 25.68 -4.44
CA ILE A 586 7.71 26.03 -5.78
C ILE A 586 6.23 25.67 -5.82
N GLN A 587 5.35 26.66 -5.65
CA GLN A 587 3.97 26.51 -6.10
C GLN A 587 3.97 26.61 -7.62
N SER A 588 4.36 25.51 -8.26
CA SER A 588 4.18 25.41 -9.69
C SER A 588 2.77 24.88 -9.86
N LEU A 589 1.85 25.76 -10.26
CA LEU A 589 0.63 25.32 -10.92
C LEU A 589 0.95 24.56 -12.22
N ASP A 590 2.20 24.19 -12.56
CA ASP A 590 2.59 23.20 -13.57
C ASP A 590 3.04 21.85 -12.97
N ASN A 591 3.14 21.77 -11.64
CA ASN A 591 3.46 20.55 -10.91
C ASN A 591 2.21 19.68 -10.74
N SER A 592 2.14 18.61 -11.52
CA SER A 592 1.05 17.64 -11.49
C SER A 592 0.79 17.02 -10.10
N TRP A 593 1.84 16.82 -9.30
CA TRP A 593 1.72 16.27 -7.94
C TRP A 593 1.05 17.22 -6.96
N GLN A 594 1.45 18.50 -6.98
CA GLN A 594 0.86 19.50 -6.11
C GLN A 594 -0.59 19.80 -6.50
N ARG A 595 -0.91 19.89 -7.81
CA ARG A 595 -2.30 20.02 -8.27
C ARG A 595 -3.16 18.84 -7.81
N PHE A 596 -2.63 17.62 -7.96
CA PHE A 596 -3.31 16.41 -7.51
C PHE A 596 -3.54 16.42 -6.00
N ALA A 597 -2.52 16.77 -5.20
CA ALA A 597 -2.65 16.86 -3.76
C ALA A 597 -3.71 17.90 -3.33
N ILE A 598 -3.75 19.07 -3.97
CA ILE A 598 -4.75 20.11 -3.69
C ILE A 598 -6.18 19.62 -4.02
N ASP A 599 -6.37 18.92 -5.15
CA ASP A 599 -7.68 18.33 -5.51
C ASP A 599 -8.13 17.31 -4.45
N GLN A 600 -7.21 16.47 -3.97
CA GLN A 600 -7.51 15.49 -2.91
C GLN A 600 -7.81 16.17 -1.56
N CYS A 601 -7.07 17.22 -1.17
CA CYS A 601 -7.40 18.04 0.00
C CYS A 601 -8.81 18.66 -0.13
N GLY A 602 -9.17 19.17 -1.31
CA GLY A 602 -10.50 19.74 -1.58
C GLY A 602 -11.63 18.72 -1.42
N ARG A 603 -11.42 17.48 -1.88
CA ARG A 603 -12.38 16.36 -1.69
C ARG A 603 -12.54 15.98 -0.23
N ALA A 604 -11.43 15.85 0.50
CA ALA A 604 -11.46 15.58 1.94
C ALA A 604 -12.25 16.67 2.69
N TYR A 605 -11.99 17.94 2.38
CA TYR A 605 -12.67 19.08 3.01
C TYR A 605 -14.18 19.11 2.70
N ALA A 606 -14.58 18.86 1.45
CA ALA A 606 -15.99 18.79 1.06
C ALA A 606 -16.76 17.69 1.81
N LEU A 607 -16.12 16.53 2.00
CA LEU A 607 -16.70 15.40 2.75
C LEU A 607 -16.86 15.73 4.24
N LEU A 608 -15.87 16.38 4.86
CA LEU A 608 -15.97 16.82 6.26
C LEU A 608 -17.08 17.87 6.45
N ILE A 609 -17.21 18.83 5.53
CA ILE A 609 -18.29 19.83 5.56
C ILE A 609 -19.66 19.15 5.45
N ALA A 610 -19.85 18.28 4.46
CA ALA A 610 -21.13 17.59 4.27
C ALA A 610 -21.51 16.76 5.52
N ARG A 611 -20.52 16.23 6.23
CA ARG A 611 -20.68 15.40 7.42
C ARG A 611 -20.88 16.19 8.70
N SER A 612 -20.44 17.45 8.75
CA SER A 612 -20.60 18.33 9.93
C SER A 612 -22.05 18.62 10.31
N ALA A 613 -23.00 18.39 9.40
CA ALA A 613 -24.44 18.50 9.65
C ALA A 613 -25.08 17.24 10.28
N SER A 614 -24.30 16.18 10.51
CA SER A 614 -24.78 14.89 11.05
C SER A 614 -24.41 14.68 12.52
N GLN A 615 -25.21 13.92 13.28
CA GLN A 615 -24.89 13.49 14.65
C GLN A 615 -23.98 12.25 14.66
N ASP A 616 -22.90 12.27 13.88
CA ASP A 616 -21.98 11.13 13.77
C ASP A 616 -20.98 11.09 14.95
N PRO A 617 -20.96 10.00 15.76
CA PRO A 617 -20.06 9.87 16.90
C PRO A 617 -18.56 9.78 16.52
N THR A 618 -18.22 9.47 15.26
CA THR A 618 -16.84 9.35 14.76
C THR A 618 -16.29 10.63 14.13
N LEU A 619 -17.15 11.63 13.89
CA LEU A 619 -16.81 12.86 13.18
C LEU A 619 -15.62 13.60 13.81
N GLN A 620 -15.55 13.67 15.14
CA GLN A 620 -14.46 14.34 15.85
C GLN A 620 -13.11 13.66 15.59
N GLN A 621 -13.05 12.34 15.66
CA GLN A 621 -11.83 11.57 15.43
C GLN A 621 -11.37 11.65 13.97
N VAL A 622 -12.31 11.53 13.03
CA VAL A 622 -12.07 11.69 11.59
C VAL A 622 -11.54 13.10 11.27
N THR A 623 -12.16 14.13 11.83
CA THR A 623 -11.75 15.53 11.64
C THR A 623 -10.35 15.77 12.20
N LEU A 624 -10.04 15.23 13.39
CA LEU A 624 -8.70 15.35 13.99
C LEU A 624 -7.62 14.67 13.15
N VAL A 625 -7.89 13.50 12.58
CA VAL A 625 -6.95 12.83 11.67
C VAL A 625 -6.72 13.64 10.39
N CYS A 626 -7.78 14.17 9.78
CA CYS A 626 -7.65 15.04 8.62
C CYS A 626 -6.88 16.32 8.96
N CYS A 627 -7.17 16.98 10.10
CA CYS A 627 -6.43 18.15 10.57
C CYS A 627 -4.94 17.83 10.72
N MET A 628 -4.58 16.71 11.33
CA MET A 628 -3.18 16.29 11.47
C MET A 628 -2.49 16.13 10.10
N LEU A 629 -3.14 15.45 9.16
CA LEU A 629 -2.61 15.24 7.80
C LEU A 629 -2.47 16.56 7.03
N PHE A 630 -3.40 17.51 7.22
CA PHE A 630 -3.30 18.84 6.63
C PHE A 630 -2.17 19.67 7.26
N VAL A 631 -1.97 19.62 8.58
CA VAL A 631 -0.81 20.26 9.23
C VAL A 631 0.48 19.79 8.58
N LEU A 632 0.67 18.47 8.47
CA LEU A 632 1.89 17.90 7.88
C LEU A 632 2.02 18.27 6.40
N SER A 633 0.92 18.22 5.63
CA SER A 633 0.88 18.60 4.22
C SER A 633 1.30 20.04 3.98
N GLU A 634 0.77 20.98 4.78
CA GLU A 634 1.05 22.40 4.64
C GLU A 634 2.47 22.74 5.12
N LEU A 635 2.96 22.11 6.19
CA LEU A 635 4.36 22.26 6.63
C LEU A 635 5.35 21.84 5.54
N MET A 636 5.11 20.70 4.88
CA MET A 636 5.94 20.21 3.78
C MET A 636 5.96 21.12 2.56
N ARG A 637 4.88 21.87 2.35
CA ARG A 637 4.75 22.85 1.28
C ARG A 637 5.29 24.23 1.67
N GLY A 638 5.72 24.42 2.92
CA GLY A 638 6.18 25.70 3.45
C GLY A 638 5.07 26.68 3.83
N TYR A 639 3.80 26.25 3.87
CA TYR A 639 2.67 27.07 4.31
C TYR A 639 2.48 27.00 5.83
N TYR A 640 3.42 27.60 6.57
CA TYR A 640 3.41 27.59 8.04
C TYR A 640 2.13 28.20 8.64
N ASP A 641 1.60 29.28 8.08
CA ASP A 641 0.38 29.91 8.57
C ASP A 641 -0.86 29.01 8.45
N LEU A 642 -1.01 28.33 7.32
CA LEU A 642 -2.10 27.39 7.09
C LEU A 642 -1.93 26.15 7.97
N ALA A 643 -0.71 25.63 8.08
CA ALA A 643 -0.40 24.52 8.98
C ALA A 643 -0.76 24.83 10.43
N PHE A 644 -0.37 26.00 10.94
CA PHE A 644 -0.69 26.41 12.30
C PHE A 644 -2.18 26.71 12.50
N THR A 645 -2.88 27.14 11.45
CA THR A 645 -4.35 27.27 11.47
C THR A 645 -5.01 25.89 11.64
N HIS A 646 -4.59 24.87 10.88
CA HIS A 646 -5.09 23.50 11.04
C HIS A 646 -4.75 22.92 12.43
N LEU A 647 -3.55 23.22 12.94
CA LEU A 647 -3.11 22.79 14.27
C LEU A 647 -3.98 23.39 15.38
N ARG A 648 -4.20 24.71 15.37
CA ARG A 648 -5.06 25.41 16.34
C ARG A 648 -6.50 24.91 16.29
N ASN A 649 -7.05 24.70 15.10
CA ASN A 649 -8.40 24.16 14.95
C ASN A 649 -8.52 22.76 15.56
N GLY A 650 -7.53 21.89 15.32
CA GLY A 650 -7.49 20.55 15.93
C GLY A 650 -7.35 20.60 17.47
N LEU A 651 -6.49 21.48 17.99
CA LEU A 651 -6.34 21.68 19.43
C LEU A 651 -7.61 22.23 20.09
N GLN A 652 -8.34 23.12 19.41
CA GLN A 652 -9.62 23.64 19.89
C GLN A 652 -10.68 22.53 19.96
N ILE A 653 -10.73 21.63 18.97
CA ILE A 653 -11.62 20.44 19.01
C ILE A 653 -11.28 19.55 20.21
N LEU A 654 -9.99 19.31 20.50
CA LEU A 654 -9.56 18.53 21.67
C LEU A 654 -9.93 19.22 23.00
N LYS A 655 -9.80 20.54 23.07
CA LYS A 655 -10.18 21.35 24.23
C LYS A 655 -11.69 21.30 24.49
N ASP A 656 -12.50 21.44 23.44
CA ASP A 656 -13.97 21.39 23.52
C ASP A 656 -14.49 20.00 23.87
N ALA A 657 -13.75 18.94 23.51
CA ALA A 657 -14.02 17.56 23.92
C ALA A 657 -13.62 17.25 25.39
N GLY A 658 -13.05 18.21 26.11
CA GLY A 658 -12.63 18.06 27.50
C GLY A 658 -11.35 17.24 27.71
N CYS A 659 -10.59 16.96 26.65
CA CYS A 659 -9.32 16.24 26.74
C CYS A 659 -8.28 17.09 27.50
N ARG A 660 -7.55 16.48 28.44
CA ARG A 660 -6.48 17.11 29.22
C ARG A 660 -5.18 16.32 29.11
N GLN A 661 -4.04 16.98 29.32
CA GLN A 661 -2.75 16.32 29.41
C GLN A 661 -2.64 15.59 30.77
N LEU A 662 -2.83 14.26 30.81
CA LEU A 662 -2.81 13.48 32.06
C LEU A 662 -1.36 13.20 32.53
N PRO A 663 -1.05 13.30 33.84
CA PRO A 663 0.29 13.05 34.37
C PRO A 663 0.73 11.57 34.42
N ASP A 664 -0.14 10.59 34.69
CA ASP A 664 0.32 9.21 35.00
C ASP A 664 -0.73 8.06 34.88
N ALA A 665 -1.75 8.10 34.01
CA ALA A 665 -2.65 6.94 33.82
C ALA A 665 -3.37 6.90 32.46
N CYS A 666 -3.47 5.71 31.85
CA CYS A 666 -4.61 5.29 31.01
C CYS A 666 -5.70 4.68 31.92
N PRO A 667 -6.95 4.50 31.47
CA PRO A 667 -7.90 5.45 30.90
C PRO A 667 -9.14 5.54 31.82
N THR A 668 -9.60 6.73 32.19
CA THR A 668 -11.00 6.87 32.68
C THR A 668 -11.90 7.12 31.48
N HIS A 669 -12.58 6.06 31.04
CA HIS A 669 -13.62 6.03 30.02
C HIS A 669 -14.50 7.29 30.06
N THR A 670 -14.29 8.22 29.12
CA THR A 670 -15.29 9.23 28.74
C THR A 670 -15.11 9.81 27.33
N SER A 671 -13.94 9.75 26.68
CA SER A 671 -13.76 10.25 25.29
C SER A 671 -13.65 9.15 24.24
N THR A 672 -14.36 9.30 23.12
CA THR A 672 -14.27 8.48 21.89
C THR A 672 -12.98 8.72 21.09
N ILE A 673 -12.16 9.69 21.49
CA ILE A 673 -10.94 10.10 20.80
C ILE A 673 -9.73 9.28 21.32
N GLU A 674 -9.00 8.67 20.39
CA GLU A 674 -7.76 7.94 20.64
C GLU A 674 -6.67 8.83 21.27
N GLN A 675 -6.07 8.36 22.37
CA GLN A 675 -5.04 9.11 23.12
C GLN A 675 -3.80 9.43 22.27
N SER A 676 -3.48 8.60 21.27
CA SER A 676 -2.35 8.85 20.37
C SER A 676 -2.53 10.12 19.53
N LEU A 677 -3.77 10.52 19.22
CA LEU A 677 -4.04 11.80 18.55
C LEU A 677 -3.79 12.97 19.48
N VAL A 678 -4.27 12.88 20.72
CA VAL A 678 -4.05 13.90 21.75
C VAL A 678 -2.55 14.12 21.98
N ASP A 679 -1.78 13.03 22.11
CA ASP A 679 -0.33 13.07 22.28
C ASP A 679 0.36 13.71 21.06
N THR A 680 -0.09 13.40 19.84
CA THR A 680 0.47 13.95 18.60
C THR A 680 0.22 15.45 18.46
N PHE A 681 -1.02 15.91 18.64
CA PHE A 681 -1.37 17.32 18.59
C PHE A 681 -0.64 18.12 19.68
N SER A 682 -0.52 17.56 20.89
CA SER A 682 0.24 18.18 21.98
C SER A 682 1.72 18.35 21.63
N HIS A 683 2.31 17.39 20.91
CA HIS A 683 3.70 17.46 20.48
C HIS A 683 3.90 18.54 19.40
N LEU A 684 3.00 18.61 18.42
CA LEU A 684 3.05 19.64 17.37
C LEU A 684 2.82 21.05 17.94
N ASP A 685 1.91 21.21 18.90
CA ASP A 685 1.65 22.49 19.60
C ASP A 685 2.92 23.01 20.27
N MET A 686 3.59 22.15 21.04
CA MET A 686 4.85 22.46 21.70
C MET A 686 5.97 22.86 20.72
N GLN A 687 6.14 22.12 19.62
CA GLN A 687 7.17 22.44 18.64
C GLN A 687 6.90 23.78 17.95
N SER A 688 5.61 24.11 17.74
CA SER A 688 5.18 25.38 17.15
C SER A 688 5.44 26.59 18.05
N ALA A 689 5.65 26.38 19.35
CA ALA A 689 5.89 27.46 20.31
C ALA A 689 7.13 28.31 19.96
N TYR A 690 8.16 27.72 19.34
CA TYR A 690 9.33 28.46 18.89
C TYR A 690 9.00 29.47 17.77
N PHE A 691 7.95 29.20 16.98
CA PHE A 691 7.51 30.02 15.85
C PHE A 691 6.42 31.03 16.27
N GLY A 692 6.26 31.31 17.56
CA GLY A 692 5.36 32.36 18.07
C GLY A 692 3.86 32.00 18.07
N VAL A 693 3.53 30.70 17.96
CA VAL A 693 2.14 30.21 17.94
C VAL A 693 1.53 30.17 19.36
N GLY A 694 1.37 31.33 20.01
CA GLY A 694 0.57 31.50 21.25
C GLY A 694 0.96 30.64 22.47
N GLU A 695 0.17 30.74 23.54
CA GLU A 695 0.26 29.81 24.69
C GLU A 695 -0.35 28.45 24.33
N PRO A 696 0.09 27.32 24.94
CA PRO A 696 -0.43 26.00 24.64
C PRO A 696 -1.93 25.96 24.91
N VAL A 697 -2.71 25.48 23.94
CA VAL A 697 -4.18 25.49 24.01
C VAL A 697 -4.70 24.52 25.08
N LEU A 698 -3.93 23.47 25.39
CA LEU A 698 -4.22 22.48 26.43
C LEU A 698 -3.50 22.85 27.75
N PRO A 699 -4.22 22.90 28.90
CA PRO A 699 -3.63 23.26 30.17
C PRO A 699 -2.60 22.22 30.64
N VAL A 700 -1.38 22.67 30.92
CA VAL A 700 -0.24 21.83 31.33
C VAL A 700 -0.09 21.84 32.85
N GLN A 701 -0.17 20.68 33.50
CA GLN A 701 0.22 20.53 34.91
C GLN A 701 1.70 20.14 34.97
N LEU A 702 2.55 21.06 35.45
CA LEU A 702 3.99 20.89 35.60
C LEU A 702 4.30 19.96 36.79
N GLY A 703 4.06 18.66 36.62
CA GLY A 703 4.16 17.65 37.68
C GLY A 703 5.56 17.09 37.93
N LEU A 704 6.62 17.91 37.95
CA LEU A 704 7.93 17.43 38.43
C LEU A 704 7.97 17.27 39.96
N SER A 705 7.08 17.95 40.70
CA SER A 705 7.00 17.87 42.17
C SER A 705 6.46 16.53 42.70
N LEU A 706 6.04 15.61 41.83
CA LEU A 706 5.49 14.30 42.22
C LEU A 706 6.54 13.18 42.29
N ARG A 707 7.81 13.46 41.96
CA ARG A 707 8.88 12.44 41.84
C ARG A 707 9.98 12.51 42.88
N GLU A 708 9.76 13.27 43.95
CA GLU A 708 10.52 13.15 45.19
C GLU A 708 10.05 11.89 45.93
N SER A 709 10.98 11.08 46.44
CA SER A 709 10.63 10.09 47.48
C SER A 709 10.29 10.82 48.78
N ASP A 710 9.63 10.15 49.74
CA ASP A 710 9.42 10.67 51.10
C ASP A 710 10.74 11.03 51.81
N GLU A 711 11.90 10.63 51.25
CA GLU A 711 13.26 10.89 51.73
C GLU A 711 14.02 11.98 50.93
N GLY A 712 13.40 12.62 49.94
CA GLY A 712 14.01 13.71 49.16
C GLY A 712 14.93 13.29 48.01
N ASP A 713 15.00 11.99 47.70
CA ASP A 713 15.76 11.46 46.56
C ASP A 713 14.94 11.49 45.26
N VAL A 714 15.58 11.94 44.18
CA VAL A 714 14.99 12.02 42.84
C VAL A 714 14.88 10.61 42.26
N LYS A 715 13.65 10.14 41.99
CA LYS A 715 13.43 8.80 41.41
C LYS A 715 13.96 8.74 39.96
N PRO A 716 14.83 7.77 39.62
CA PRO A 716 15.37 7.65 38.26
C PRO A 716 14.30 7.15 37.27
N PHE A 717 14.40 7.61 36.03
CA PHE A 717 13.55 7.13 34.95
C PHE A 717 13.80 5.64 34.67
N GLN A 718 12.73 4.88 34.47
CA GLN A 718 12.83 3.45 34.15
C GLN A 718 12.81 3.21 32.64
N HIS A 719 12.22 4.13 31.87
CA HIS A 719 12.04 3.98 30.42
C HIS A 719 12.34 5.27 29.66
N VAL A 720 12.89 5.14 28.45
CA VAL A 720 13.23 6.28 27.56
C VAL A 720 12.01 7.13 27.20
N CYS A 721 10.82 6.52 27.07
CA CYS A 721 9.58 7.24 26.76
C CYS A 721 9.14 8.19 27.88
N GLU A 722 9.41 7.83 29.13
CA GLU A 722 9.07 8.59 30.32
C GLU A 722 9.95 9.84 30.42
N ALA A 723 11.26 9.65 30.26
CA ALA A 723 12.22 10.75 30.19
C ALA A 723 11.89 11.71 29.03
N ARG A 724 11.58 11.19 27.84
CA ARG A 724 11.23 12.03 26.69
C ARG A 724 10.00 12.90 26.94
N ARG A 725 8.91 12.33 27.46
CA ARG A 725 7.67 13.09 27.74
C ARG A 725 7.88 14.25 28.69
N VAL A 726 8.73 14.06 29.70
CA VAL A 726 9.10 15.12 30.64
C VAL A 726 9.95 16.17 29.96
N LEU A 727 10.97 15.75 29.19
CA LEU A 727 11.86 16.68 28.48
C LEU A 727 11.11 17.51 27.43
N ASP A 728 10.21 16.91 26.66
CA ASP A 728 9.41 17.60 25.65
C ASP A 728 8.64 18.77 26.31
N ARG A 729 7.98 18.55 27.46
CA ARG A 729 7.28 19.64 28.19
C ARG A 729 8.22 20.77 28.62
N LEU A 730 9.39 20.42 29.15
CA LEU A 730 10.41 21.40 29.52
C LEU A 730 10.90 22.19 28.30
N MET A 731 11.09 21.51 27.17
CA MET A 731 11.49 22.11 25.90
C MET A 731 10.49 23.19 25.45
N GLY A 732 9.20 22.89 25.47
CA GLY A 732 8.15 23.87 25.14
C GLY A 732 8.19 25.10 26.05
N ALA A 733 8.30 24.90 27.36
CA ALA A 733 8.37 26.01 28.33
C ALA A 733 9.64 26.87 28.14
N VAL A 734 10.77 26.24 27.82
CA VAL A 734 12.03 26.94 27.53
C VAL A 734 11.95 27.70 26.20
N PHE A 735 11.36 27.13 25.15
CA PHE A 735 11.17 27.82 23.87
C PHE A 735 10.25 29.04 24.00
N GLN A 736 9.17 28.94 24.76
CA GLN A 736 8.30 30.08 25.05
C GLN A 736 9.02 31.16 25.84
N PHE A 737 9.77 30.76 26.87
CA PHE A 737 10.56 31.70 27.64
C PHE A 737 11.61 32.40 26.75
N HIS A 738 12.37 31.63 25.97
CA HIS A 738 13.38 32.15 25.05
C HIS A 738 12.79 33.11 24.01
N THR A 739 11.69 32.75 23.37
CA THR A 739 11.02 33.60 22.36
C THR A 739 10.37 34.84 22.96
N SER A 740 9.97 34.81 24.24
CA SER A 740 9.49 36.00 24.96
C SER A 740 10.62 36.97 25.37
N VAL A 741 11.85 36.46 25.51
CA VAL A 741 13.03 37.20 25.94
C VAL A 741 13.83 37.74 24.76
N SER A 742 13.98 36.95 23.69
CA SER A 742 14.74 37.30 22.48
C SER A 742 14.44 38.67 21.87
N PRO A 743 13.18 39.18 21.83
CA PRO A 743 12.90 40.49 21.26
C PRO A 743 13.16 41.66 22.22
N LEU A 744 13.52 41.41 23.48
CA LEU A 744 13.73 42.47 24.48
C LEU A 744 15.13 43.09 24.34
N SER A 745 15.19 44.40 24.35
CA SER A 745 16.47 45.14 24.43
C SER A 745 17.17 44.90 25.79
N PRO A 746 18.50 45.08 25.88
CA PRO A 746 19.22 44.99 27.16
C PRO A 746 18.63 45.89 28.27
N ALA A 747 18.09 47.06 27.90
CA ALA A 747 17.42 47.97 28.82
C ALA A 747 16.10 47.39 29.35
N GLU A 748 15.29 46.77 28.50
CA GLU A 748 14.03 46.11 28.89
C GLU A 748 14.26 44.85 29.73
N ILE A 749 15.30 44.08 29.40
CA ILE A 749 15.74 42.93 30.20
C ILE A 749 16.12 43.41 31.60
N SER A 750 16.88 44.50 31.73
CA SER A 750 17.26 45.08 33.02
C SER A 750 16.03 45.48 33.85
N VAL A 751 15.02 46.11 33.23
CA VAL A 751 13.76 46.50 33.89
C VAL A 751 12.95 45.28 34.35
N LYS A 752 12.89 44.22 33.53
CA LYS A 752 12.11 42.99 33.81
C LYS A 752 12.93 41.91 34.52
N TYR A 753 14.19 42.18 34.87
CA TYR A 753 15.18 41.18 35.26
C TYR A 753 14.72 40.34 36.46
N GLY A 754 14.08 40.94 37.47
CA GLY A 754 13.59 40.21 38.64
C GLY A 754 12.58 39.10 38.30
N TYR A 755 11.66 39.37 37.36
CA TYR A 755 10.70 38.37 36.90
C TYR A 755 11.36 37.34 35.96
N LEU A 756 12.16 37.81 35.00
CA LEU A 756 12.80 36.95 34.01
C LEU A 756 13.81 35.99 34.65
N SER A 757 14.66 36.46 35.55
CA SER A 757 15.64 35.63 36.29
C SER A 757 14.96 34.60 37.19
N THR A 758 13.81 34.93 37.80
CA THR A 758 13.03 33.98 38.59
C THR A 758 12.52 32.83 37.71
N ARG A 759 11.98 33.15 36.53
CA ARG A 759 11.49 32.14 35.58
C ARG A 759 12.63 31.31 34.98
N GLN A 760 13.75 31.96 34.63
CA GLN A 760 14.97 31.28 34.18
C GLN A 760 15.46 30.30 35.25
N PHE A 761 15.54 30.73 36.52
CA PHE A 761 15.98 29.88 37.62
C PHE A 761 15.06 28.68 37.85
N ASP A 762 13.74 28.88 37.78
CA ASP A 762 12.74 27.81 37.87
C ASP A 762 12.95 26.75 36.77
N LEU A 763 13.03 27.17 35.51
CA LEU A 763 13.26 26.26 34.38
C LEU A 763 14.62 25.56 34.46
N SER A 764 15.69 26.27 34.84
CA SER A 764 17.02 25.69 35.04
C SER A 764 17.06 24.72 36.23
N SER A 765 16.28 24.96 37.27
CA SER A 765 16.09 24.02 38.37
C SER A 765 15.43 22.73 37.87
N GLN A 766 14.34 22.86 37.11
CA GLN A 766 13.61 21.71 36.58
C GLN A 766 14.45 20.86 35.60
N LEU A 767 15.24 21.48 34.71
CA LEU A 767 16.18 20.75 33.84
C LEU A 767 17.26 20.01 34.65
N ARG A 768 17.79 20.61 35.72
CA ARG A 768 18.75 19.92 36.62
C ARG A 768 18.13 18.71 37.31
N HIS A 769 16.87 18.81 37.78
CA HIS A 769 16.15 17.67 38.35
C HIS A 769 15.94 16.57 37.30
N PHE A 770 15.57 16.96 36.08
CA PHE A 770 15.45 16.04 34.95
C PHE A 770 16.77 15.31 34.67
N SER A 771 17.90 16.03 34.59
CA SER A 771 19.23 15.44 34.34
C SER A 771 19.58 14.39 35.39
N ARG A 772 19.37 14.70 36.68
CA ARG A 772 19.64 13.76 37.78
C ARG A 772 18.82 12.48 37.66
N ALA A 773 17.52 12.59 37.30
CA ALA A 773 16.66 11.45 37.07
C ALA A 773 17.05 10.64 35.81
N PHE A 774 17.62 11.32 34.81
CA PHE A 774 18.00 10.74 33.52
C PHE A 774 19.37 10.04 33.54
N ASP A 775 20.32 10.50 34.35
CA ASP A 775 21.70 9.97 34.39
C ASP A 775 21.76 8.44 34.62
N ALA A 776 20.91 7.93 35.51
CA ALA A 776 20.84 6.50 35.80
C ALA A 776 20.34 5.69 34.59
N LEU A 777 19.33 6.22 33.88
CA LEU A 777 18.77 5.61 32.67
C LEU A 777 19.77 5.67 31.51
N TYR A 778 20.46 6.80 31.35
CA TYR A 778 21.46 6.98 30.30
C TYR A 778 22.59 5.95 30.43
N LYS A 779 23.11 5.76 31.66
CA LYS A 779 24.16 4.78 31.96
C LYS A 779 23.70 3.33 31.76
N SER A 780 22.47 2.99 32.14
CA SER A 780 21.95 1.62 32.01
C SER A 780 21.73 1.23 30.54
N VAL A 781 21.14 2.12 29.74
CA VAL A 781 20.90 1.89 28.31
C VAL A 781 22.21 1.75 27.54
N PHE A 782 23.23 2.55 27.87
CA PHE A 782 24.52 2.47 27.18
C PHE A 782 25.20 1.10 27.39
N ALA A 783 25.01 0.49 28.56
CA ALA A 783 25.61 -0.79 28.94
C ALA A 783 24.86 -2.03 28.43
N GLN A 784 23.52 -1.96 28.24
CA GLN A 784 22.68 -3.17 28.11
C GLN A 784 21.83 -3.25 26.84
N CYS A 785 21.78 -2.20 26.01
CA CYS A 785 20.75 -2.06 24.96
C CYS A 785 21.33 -1.90 23.53
N GLY A 786 20.45 -2.03 22.52
CA GLY A 786 20.80 -1.99 21.09
C GLY A 786 21.02 -0.57 20.54
N SER A 787 21.41 -0.47 19.26
CA SER A 787 21.76 0.81 18.60
C SER A 787 20.61 1.84 18.55
N LYS A 788 19.34 1.39 18.54
CA LYS A 788 18.15 2.25 18.48
C LYS A 788 17.85 2.95 19.81
N GLU A 789 18.00 2.25 20.94
CA GLU A 789 17.75 2.82 22.28
C GLU A 789 18.85 3.80 22.68
N LYS A 790 20.11 3.50 22.31
CA LYS A 790 21.25 4.41 22.47
C LYS A 790 20.99 5.75 21.76
N ARG A 791 20.58 5.71 20.49
CA ARG A 791 20.20 6.92 19.74
C ARG A 791 19.08 7.72 20.43
N GLY A 792 18.10 7.02 21.00
CA GLY A 792 16.98 7.65 21.71
C GLY A 792 17.41 8.44 22.95
N VAL A 793 18.39 7.91 23.72
CA VAL A 793 18.94 8.60 24.90
C VAL A 793 19.96 9.69 24.51
N ASP A 794 20.71 9.52 23.42
CA ASP A 794 21.62 10.54 22.89
C ASP A 794 20.86 11.80 22.44
N ILE A 795 19.70 11.65 21.79
CA ILE A 795 18.84 12.78 21.40
C ILE A 795 18.29 13.52 22.63
N ILE A 796 17.87 12.79 23.67
CA ILE A 796 17.40 13.39 24.93
C ILE A 796 18.53 14.18 25.60
N TYR A 797 19.74 13.62 25.61
CA TYR A 797 20.93 14.29 26.15
C TYR A 797 21.30 15.55 25.35
N LEU A 798 21.27 15.48 24.02
CA LEU A 798 21.52 16.62 23.12
C LEU A 798 20.57 17.79 23.41
N HIS A 799 19.27 17.50 23.51
CA HIS A 799 18.27 18.52 23.82
C HIS A 799 18.43 19.07 25.23
N HIS A 800 18.69 18.24 26.25
CA HIS A 800 18.97 18.72 27.59
C HIS A 800 20.16 19.69 27.63
N LEU A 801 21.26 19.35 26.95
CA LEU A 801 22.45 20.19 26.84
C LEU A 801 22.09 21.53 26.17
N SER A 802 21.40 21.48 25.03
CA SER A 802 21.01 22.67 24.27
C SER A 802 20.06 23.59 25.06
N LEU A 803 19.07 23.03 25.75
CA LEU A 803 18.11 23.79 26.56
C LEU A 803 18.76 24.43 27.78
N SER A 804 19.71 23.73 28.41
CA SER A 804 20.49 24.30 29.51
C SER A 804 21.32 25.49 29.02
N THR A 805 21.97 25.35 27.85
CA THR A 805 22.72 26.45 27.23
C THR A 805 21.81 27.62 26.85
N ILE A 806 20.63 27.37 26.27
CA ILE A 806 19.63 28.43 25.97
C ILE A 806 19.31 29.21 27.25
N LEU A 807 19.00 28.53 28.35
CA LEU A 807 18.66 29.21 29.59
C LEU A 807 19.85 29.97 30.16
N GLU A 808 21.06 29.42 30.10
CA GLU A 808 22.26 30.07 30.61
C GLU A 808 22.63 31.33 29.82
N THR A 809 22.34 31.38 28.51
CA THR A 809 22.73 32.51 27.65
C THR A 809 21.63 33.55 27.41
N CYS A 810 20.34 33.19 27.54
CA CYS A 810 19.23 34.05 27.10
C CYS A 810 19.07 35.41 27.81
N LEU A 811 19.61 35.57 29.02
CA LEU A 811 19.59 36.85 29.76
C LEU A 811 20.96 37.53 29.83
N LEU A 812 21.98 36.96 29.18
CA LEU A 812 23.33 37.51 29.18
C LEU A 812 23.47 38.59 28.10
N ASP A 813 24.39 39.52 28.35
CA ASP A 813 24.83 40.48 27.33
C ASP A 813 25.54 39.72 26.19
N ARG A 814 25.05 39.88 24.96
CA ARG A 814 25.46 39.11 23.76
C ARG A 814 26.82 39.52 23.19
N THR A 815 27.68 40.10 24.02
CA THR A 815 29.06 40.45 23.67
C THR A 815 29.86 39.21 23.25
N LYS A 816 30.82 39.43 22.37
CA LYS A 816 31.65 38.35 21.81
C LYS A 816 32.43 37.62 22.91
N GLU A 817 32.88 38.34 23.93
CA GLU A 817 33.63 37.82 25.07
C GLU A 817 32.79 36.84 25.91
N VAL A 818 31.51 37.17 26.16
CA VAL A 818 30.59 36.34 26.93
C VAL A 818 30.21 35.08 26.15
N LEU A 819 29.93 35.22 24.86
CA LEU A 819 29.53 34.09 24.02
C LEU A 819 30.70 33.13 23.72
N ASN A 820 31.93 33.64 23.62
CA ASN A 820 33.13 32.83 23.48
C ASN A 820 33.38 31.89 24.67
N HIS A 821 32.87 32.20 25.86
CA HIS A 821 32.92 31.30 27.02
C HIS A 821 32.18 29.99 26.75
N TYR A 822 31.10 30.04 25.96
CA TYR A 822 30.23 28.90 25.65
C TYR A 822 30.64 28.16 24.37
N THR A 823 31.67 28.62 23.64
CA THR A 823 32.17 27.94 22.43
C THR A 823 32.43 26.45 22.62
N PRO A 824 33.08 25.98 23.71
CA PRO A 824 33.28 24.54 23.92
C PRO A 824 31.97 23.76 24.05
N THR A 825 30.95 24.37 24.65
CA THR A 825 29.61 23.79 24.78
C THR A 825 28.93 23.70 23.42
N PHE A 826 29.01 24.75 22.60
CA PHE A 826 28.50 24.74 21.23
C PHE A 826 29.19 23.67 20.35
N GLU A 827 30.51 23.53 20.45
CA GLU A 827 31.27 22.48 19.75
C GLU A 827 30.83 21.07 20.17
N ASN A 828 30.54 20.88 21.46
CA ASN A 828 30.05 19.61 21.99
C ASN A 828 28.66 19.28 21.43
N ILE A 829 27.74 20.26 21.39
CA ILE A 829 26.40 20.11 20.80
C ILE A 829 26.52 19.66 19.33
N VAL A 830 27.36 20.34 18.54
CA VAL A 830 27.55 19.99 17.12
C VAL A 830 28.16 18.61 16.96
N THR A 831 29.16 18.26 17.76
CA THR A 831 29.81 16.94 17.71
C THR A 831 28.84 15.81 18.05
N LEU A 832 28.00 16.00 19.07
CA LEU A 832 26.97 15.03 19.44
C LEU A 832 25.89 14.92 18.36
N ALA A 833 25.44 16.03 17.79
CA ALA A 833 24.48 16.05 16.70
C ALA A 833 25.01 15.34 15.44
N GLU A 834 26.28 15.53 15.09
CA GLU A 834 26.95 14.82 14.00
C GLU A 834 27.03 13.31 14.28
N ALA A 835 27.37 12.90 15.51
CA ALA A 835 27.41 11.50 15.91
C ALA A 835 26.03 10.84 15.84
N ILE A 836 24.98 11.53 16.33
CA ILE A 836 23.59 11.08 16.22
C ILE A 836 23.21 10.94 14.74
N THR A 837 23.51 11.94 13.92
CA THR A 837 23.24 11.93 12.47
C THR A 837 23.96 10.78 11.75
N ALA A 838 25.20 10.48 12.14
CA ALA A 838 25.98 9.36 11.62
C ALA A 838 25.41 8.00 12.05
N SER A 839 24.74 7.93 13.21
CA SER A 839 24.15 6.69 13.72
C SER A 839 22.93 6.22 12.91
N PHE A 840 22.30 7.08 12.11
CA PHE A 840 21.18 6.74 11.23
C PHE A 840 21.65 5.95 10.01
N THR A 841 21.32 4.66 9.95
CA THR A 841 21.57 3.77 8.80
C THR A 841 20.66 4.10 7.61
N GLU A 842 19.44 4.53 7.90
CA GLU A 842 18.47 5.07 6.93
C GLU A 842 18.08 6.47 7.41
N ARG A 843 18.16 7.45 6.51
CA ARG A 843 17.91 8.88 6.80
C ARG A 843 16.53 9.26 6.29
N PRO A 844 15.47 9.20 7.13
CA PRO A 844 14.13 9.58 6.70
C PRO A 844 14.07 11.08 6.36
N SER A 845 13.19 11.42 5.43
CA SER A 845 12.91 12.80 4.99
C SER A 845 12.02 13.56 5.98
N ILE A 846 11.25 12.84 6.82
CA ILE A 846 10.34 13.38 7.85
C ILE A 846 10.42 12.54 9.12
N LEU A 847 10.47 13.24 10.24
CA LEU A 847 10.32 12.72 11.59
C LEU A 847 9.26 13.57 12.29
N LEU A 848 8.30 12.97 12.98
CA LEU A 848 7.31 13.74 13.74
C LEU A 848 7.91 14.31 15.05
N HIS A 849 8.97 13.67 15.54
CA HIS A 849 9.67 14.05 16.76
C HIS A 849 10.88 14.95 16.49
N MET A 850 11.19 15.78 17.49
CA MET A 850 12.41 16.58 17.52
C MET A 850 13.66 15.70 17.60
N GLY A 851 14.69 16.08 16.86
CA GLY A 851 15.99 15.41 16.82
C GLY A 851 17.13 16.42 16.85
N VAL A 852 17.87 16.57 15.76
CA VAL A 852 19.11 17.37 15.73
C VAL A 852 18.92 18.78 15.18
N ILE A 853 17.79 19.10 14.53
CA ILE A 853 17.62 20.36 13.79
C ILE A 853 17.64 21.56 14.72
N ALA A 854 16.80 21.58 15.77
CA ALA A 854 16.74 22.74 16.68
C ALA A 854 18.07 23.00 17.43
N PRO A 855 18.75 21.99 18.00
CA PRO A 855 20.10 22.16 18.57
C PRO A 855 21.12 22.77 17.59
N LEU A 856 21.16 22.28 16.35
CA LEU A 856 22.09 22.79 15.34
C LEU A 856 21.74 24.21 14.90
N PHE A 857 20.44 24.53 14.77
CA PHE A 857 20.00 25.87 14.46
C PHE A 857 20.42 26.87 15.54
N PHE A 858 20.16 26.53 16.81
CA PHE A 858 20.56 27.34 17.95
C PHE A 858 22.07 27.65 17.95
N VAL A 859 22.91 26.62 17.72
CA VAL A 859 24.37 26.84 17.61
C VAL A 859 24.71 27.77 16.44
N SER A 860 24.06 27.59 15.28
CA SER A 860 24.35 28.36 14.08
C SER A 860 24.00 29.84 14.19
N THR A 861 23.01 30.21 15.02
CA THR A 861 22.59 31.60 15.22
C THR A 861 23.28 32.26 16.41
N GLU A 862 23.51 31.53 17.51
CA GLU A 862 23.96 32.13 18.78
C GLU A 862 25.48 32.07 19.00
N CYS A 863 26.16 31.05 18.47
CA CYS A 863 27.62 30.94 18.61
C CYS A 863 28.32 32.15 17.95
N SER A 864 29.38 32.65 18.56
CA SER A 864 30.21 33.75 18.04
C SER A 864 31.34 33.28 17.14
N GLU A 865 31.76 32.01 17.25
CA GLU A 865 32.85 31.45 16.46
C GLU A 865 32.39 30.97 15.08
N HIS A 866 32.95 31.61 14.04
CA HIS A 866 32.55 31.42 12.65
C HIS A 866 32.65 29.97 12.20
N GLU A 867 33.74 29.27 12.55
CA GLU A 867 33.94 27.86 12.17
C GLU A 867 32.89 26.92 12.77
N VAL A 868 32.49 27.16 14.02
CA VAL A 868 31.51 26.34 14.72
C VAL A 868 30.11 26.55 14.13
N ARG A 869 29.74 27.80 13.83
CA ARG A 869 28.47 28.13 13.16
C ARG A 869 28.37 27.45 11.79
N TRP A 870 29.42 27.56 10.96
CA TRP A 870 29.43 26.91 9.65
C TRP A 870 29.49 25.40 9.74
N ARG A 871 30.12 24.83 10.78
CA ARG A 871 30.05 23.38 11.03
C ARG A 871 28.61 22.95 11.35
N ALA A 872 27.88 23.71 12.18
CA ALA A 872 26.46 23.45 12.45
C ALA A 872 25.58 23.58 11.19
N ILE A 873 25.80 24.61 10.37
CA ILE A 873 25.10 24.78 9.08
C ILE A 873 25.40 23.62 8.12
N ARG A 874 26.66 23.21 8.01
CA ARG A 874 27.03 22.03 7.21
C ARG A 874 26.37 20.76 7.73
N ALA A 875 26.25 20.59 9.05
CA ALA A 875 25.55 19.46 9.64
C ALA A 875 24.05 19.48 9.27
N LEU A 876 23.37 20.63 9.36
CA LEU A 876 21.97 20.81 8.92
C LEU A 876 21.78 20.47 7.43
N GLN A 877 22.70 20.94 6.57
CA GLN A 877 22.68 20.69 5.13
C GLN A 877 23.06 19.25 4.75
N SER A 878 23.81 18.54 5.60
CA SER A 878 24.26 17.17 5.33
C SER A 878 23.13 16.14 5.35
N TRP A 879 22.00 16.49 5.97
CA TRP A 879 20.78 15.69 5.99
C TRP A 879 19.58 16.64 5.85
N PRO A 880 19.15 16.93 4.61
CA PRO A 880 17.91 17.69 4.37
C PRO A 880 16.70 16.87 4.82
N HIS A 881 16.04 17.30 5.90
CA HIS A 881 14.87 16.62 6.45
C HIS A 881 14.06 17.54 7.36
N ARG A 882 12.90 17.03 7.79
CA ARG A 882 11.97 17.73 8.68
C ARG A 882 11.78 16.98 9.99
N GLU A 883 11.78 17.72 11.10
CA GLU A 883 11.49 17.24 12.47
C GLU A 883 10.25 18.01 12.98
N GLY A 884 9.08 17.46 12.67
CA GLY A 884 7.77 18.07 12.88
C GLY A 884 7.67 19.46 12.25
N THR A 885 7.66 20.54 13.04
CA THR A 885 7.61 21.91 12.50
C THR A 885 8.96 22.42 11.96
N TRP A 886 10.06 21.74 12.28
CA TRP A 886 11.42 22.20 11.99
C TRP A 886 11.95 21.64 10.67
N ASP A 887 12.43 22.51 9.78
CA ASP A 887 13.00 22.13 8.49
C ASP A 887 14.49 22.49 8.43
N SER A 888 15.34 21.51 8.16
CA SER A 888 16.79 21.71 8.25
C SER A 888 17.33 22.67 7.18
N SER A 889 16.75 22.64 5.99
CA SER A 889 17.12 23.55 4.89
C SER A 889 16.69 24.98 5.18
N PHE A 890 15.48 25.16 5.72
CA PHE A 890 14.92 26.47 6.04
C PHE A 890 15.73 27.17 7.12
N VAL A 891 15.97 26.46 8.22
CA VAL A 891 16.68 27.05 9.37
C VAL A 891 18.16 27.26 9.06
N ALA A 892 18.78 26.41 8.23
CA ALA A 892 20.13 26.65 7.72
C ALA A 892 20.20 27.93 6.87
N ARG A 893 19.19 28.19 6.03
CA ARG A 893 19.12 29.43 5.24
C ARG A 893 18.99 30.66 6.13
N ILE A 894 18.12 30.61 7.14
CA ILE A 894 17.96 31.68 8.13
C ILE A 894 19.30 31.96 8.83
N ALA A 895 20.03 30.91 9.23
CA ALA A 895 21.33 31.06 9.88
C ALA A 895 22.38 31.73 8.96
N ILE A 896 22.40 31.37 7.67
CA ILE A 896 23.29 32.00 6.68
C ILE A 896 22.96 33.49 6.51
N GLU A 897 21.68 33.84 6.39
CA GLU A 897 21.30 35.25 6.25
C GLU A 897 21.54 36.05 7.52
N THR A 898 21.39 35.42 8.68
CA THR A 898 21.80 36.01 9.97
C THR A 898 23.29 36.34 9.96
N ILE A 899 24.17 35.40 9.59
CA ILE A 899 25.63 35.65 9.49
C ILE A 899 25.91 36.81 8.53
N LYS A 900 25.28 36.81 7.36
CA LYS A 900 25.53 37.87 6.36
C LYS A 900 25.00 39.24 6.79
N ALA A 901 23.93 39.31 7.56
CA ALA A 901 23.43 40.56 8.14
C ALA A 901 24.45 41.11 9.15
N GLU A 902 24.94 40.26 10.04
CA GLU A 902 25.99 40.61 11.02
C GLU A 902 27.32 41.02 10.34
N GLU A 903 27.68 40.42 9.19
CA GLU A 903 28.88 40.82 8.43
C GLU A 903 28.70 42.16 7.67
N GLN A 904 27.48 42.47 7.24
CA GLN A 904 27.19 43.70 6.51
C GLN A 904 27.28 44.92 7.43
N THR A 905 26.82 44.80 8.68
CA THR A 905 26.93 45.88 9.69
C THR A 905 28.39 46.23 9.97
N VAL A 906 29.26 45.23 10.05
CA VAL A 906 30.71 45.42 10.21
C VAL A 906 31.30 46.20 9.04
N LYS A 907 30.85 45.91 7.81
CA LYS A 907 31.32 46.59 6.59
C LYS A 907 30.81 48.03 6.46
N GLU A 908 29.57 48.29 6.85
CA GLU A 908 28.91 49.61 6.66
C GLU A 908 29.13 50.57 7.82
N ARG A 909 29.13 50.07 9.07
CA ARG A 909 29.21 50.89 10.30
C ARG A 909 30.57 50.80 10.99
N GLY A 910 31.46 49.90 10.55
CA GLY A 910 32.79 49.69 11.15
C GLY A 910 32.75 49.11 12.57
N GLN A 911 31.58 48.68 13.04
CA GLN A 911 31.34 48.11 14.36
C GLN A 911 30.67 46.74 14.21
N SER A 912 31.07 45.79 15.06
CA SER A 912 30.48 44.44 15.08
C SER A 912 29.19 44.48 15.88
N SER A 913 28.05 44.35 15.20
CA SER A 913 26.74 44.24 15.84
C SER A 913 26.06 42.94 15.43
N ARG A 914 25.49 42.24 16.41
CA ARG A 914 24.82 40.95 16.21
C ARG A 914 23.32 41.15 16.01
N VAL A 915 22.68 40.15 15.41
CA VAL A 915 21.23 40.13 15.27
C VAL A 915 20.60 39.75 16.62
N SER A 916 19.86 40.67 17.22
CA SER A 916 19.21 40.53 18.52
C SER A 916 17.93 39.70 18.41
N HIS A 917 17.14 40.02 17.40
CA HIS A 917 15.89 39.37 17.08
C HIS A 917 15.76 39.25 15.57
N ALA A 918 15.27 38.10 15.12
CA ALA A 918 14.87 37.92 13.73
C ALA A 918 13.58 37.12 13.68
N TYR A 919 12.62 37.63 12.93
CA TYR A 919 11.47 36.86 12.50
C TYR A 919 11.53 36.72 10.98
N THR A 920 11.21 35.52 10.51
CA THR A 920 11.26 35.20 9.09
C THR A 920 9.86 34.87 8.64
N THR A 921 9.41 35.55 7.60
CA THR A 921 8.16 35.21 6.90
C THR A 921 8.51 34.70 5.51
N VAL A 922 7.76 33.72 5.02
CA VAL A 922 7.83 33.30 3.62
C VAL A 922 6.76 34.09 2.88
N SER A 923 7.10 34.67 1.73
CA SER A 923 6.14 35.45 0.96
C SER A 923 4.90 34.60 0.62
N PRO A 924 3.68 35.07 0.93
CA PRO A 924 2.46 34.32 0.62
C PRO A 924 2.19 34.22 -0.89
N GLU A 925 2.68 35.21 -1.65
CA GLU A 925 2.41 35.38 -3.09
C GLU A 925 3.49 34.74 -3.97
N ASP A 926 4.76 34.90 -3.60
CA ASP A 926 5.91 34.34 -4.30
C ASP A 926 6.78 33.59 -3.31
N GLN A 927 6.40 32.34 -3.08
CA GLN A 927 7.03 31.52 -2.06
C GLN A 927 8.53 31.27 -2.29
N SER A 928 9.08 31.58 -3.48
CA SER A 928 10.52 31.41 -3.76
C SER A 928 11.42 32.36 -2.95
N TYR A 929 10.84 33.34 -2.25
CA TYR A 929 11.55 34.29 -1.41
C TYR A 929 11.06 34.30 0.04
N GLY A 930 12.00 34.32 0.98
CA GLY A 930 11.77 34.63 2.39
C GLY A 930 12.17 36.06 2.71
N GLU A 931 11.46 36.70 3.63
CA GLU A 931 11.85 37.97 4.23
C GLU A 931 12.23 37.74 5.68
N MET A 932 13.51 37.99 5.99
CA MET A 932 14.02 38.03 7.36
C MET A 932 13.98 39.48 7.82
N VAL A 933 13.13 39.76 8.79
CA VAL A 933 13.08 41.05 9.46
C VAL A 933 13.83 40.91 10.78
N TYR A 934 14.80 41.78 11.02
CA TYR A 934 15.70 41.67 12.14
C TYR A 934 16.05 43.02 12.77
N THR A 935 16.43 42.94 14.03
CA THR A 935 16.94 44.06 14.82
C THR A 935 18.37 43.73 15.23
N LEU A 936 19.21 44.75 15.34
CA LEU A 936 20.60 44.61 15.78
C LEU A 936 20.72 44.96 17.26
N ASP A 937 21.69 44.36 17.95
CA ASP A 937 21.92 44.62 19.39
C ASP A 937 22.24 46.11 19.69
N ASP A 938 22.72 46.87 18.70
CA ASP A 938 23.14 48.26 18.81
C ASP A 938 22.14 49.30 18.26
N GLY A 939 20.94 48.90 17.81
CA GLY A 939 19.97 49.84 17.24
C GLY A 939 18.52 49.40 17.29
N ASP A 940 17.61 50.36 17.50
CA ASP A 940 16.16 50.14 17.56
C ASP A 940 15.48 50.04 16.18
N GLU A 941 16.26 50.19 15.10
CA GLU A 941 15.74 50.27 13.73
C GLU A 941 15.58 48.87 13.13
N VAL A 942 14.34 48.52 12.79
CA VAL A 942 13.98 47.24 12.17
C VAL A 942 14.47 47.21 10.73
N GLN A 943 15.31 46.24 10.39
CA GLN A 943 15.83 46.02 9.05
C GLN A 943 15.15 44.79 8.42
N SER A 944 15.04 44.78 7.09
CA SER A 944 14.55 43.61 6.36
C SER A 944 15.54 43.17 5.31
N ARG A 945 15.64 41.86 5.12
CA ARG A 945 16.39 41.25 4.03
C ARG A 945 15.56 40.16 3.38
N THR A 946 15.34 40.32 2.08
CA THR A 946 14.76 39.28 1.24
C THR A 946 15.85 38.33 0.74
N PHE A 947 15.58 37.03 0.78
CA PHE A 947 16.51 36.00 0.32
C PHE A 947 15.76 34.91 -0.44
N SER A 948 16.41 34.32 -1.44
CA SER A 948 15.88 33.16 -2.16
C SER A 948 15.87 31.93 -1.26
N LEU A 949 14.79 31.16 -1.32
CA LEU A 949 14.69 29.84 -0.71
C LEU A 949 15.39 28.75 -1.54
N GLU A 950 15.67 29.01 -2.83
CA GLU A 950 16.43 28.12 -3.74
C GLU A 950 17.92 28.01 -3.41
#